data_AF-A0A0K9PSU3-F1
#
_entry.id   AF-A0A0K9PSU3-F1
#
_cell.length_a   1.000
_cell.length_b   1.000
_cell.length_c   1.000
_cell.angle_alpha   90.00
_cell.angle_beta   90.00
_cell.angle_gamma   90.00
#
_symmetry.space_group_name_H-M   'P 1'
#
loop_
_entity.id
_entity.type
_entity.pdbx_description
1 polymer ?
#
loop_
_entity_poly.entity_id
_entity_poly.type
_entity_poly.pdbx_seq_one_letter_code
_entity_poly.pdbx_strand_id
1 'polypeptide(L)'
;MDDRSTSSSADIDGRSASFRIQQLEQERDQLRKDIESICLKQVDPGFLGVATRIHLQRNADLEQEINSLKKKIAAYSRDNQNLQEEISESYRMKSRLDDLCREEAAKNAELGKQVKFFQGCIAAAFSERDRAVMEYEMAKEQMESIPQKLIDSEYRIKELESACADLWKDNSALGIEFLTIKERILPLEKVVSKFCKIREETVGYFLSENWEEKCSRLLDDSSEMWIFEEDGESSTHKYIIFLESELQKMRNSMEHHHSKMKMGLEIEQYLKRKVQSLEKKLVELDSTLTKGLLGLHDFHRRVKVEILSCLEEQSIQIKSSLMEVNDKIRQYDNTMEQKIGDIQIDKSNSIDSDESRKMISHERLSTVTVDTSDYPDVLALALKEKVSALLLLSQQEERHLLERNVNGILQRKIEDMQKNLFQVTNEKVQVLMELANLKRELELQQENCNCGWKRGNNVASNLIKDIYSQRDGSKLKDFWKKAYKKHWIGENFVGNETAVHVSSNERRASIKKNLPIDLARCSLKIENDSHDETILSMEHLNFSINKLRTSILKARNDVTPNCWVESEAKTLEDILLEAHNLKEVLICSLPLSWSAELCDSSKSENPDKLSDVCEASQNEKLDPVSTAGFEMVELLILAAELQKEINGMVRNHVPKSGLVC
;
A
#
# COMPACT_ATOMS: atom_id res chain seq x y z
N MET A 1 -38.26 -156.65 65.97
CA MET A 1 -37.34 -156.97 67.07
C MET A 1 -36.27 -155.91 67.08
N ASP A 2 -36.23 -155.19 68.20
CA ASP A 2 -35.14 -154.42 68.81
C ASP A 2 -34.56 -153.27 67.97
N ASP A 3 -34.91 -151.98 68.14
CA ASP A 3 -35.32 -151.18 69.30
C ASP A 3 -34.18 -150.79 70.26
N ARG A 4 -34.11 -149.48 70.56
CA ARG A 4 -33.16 -148.71 71.41
C ARG A 4 -31.80 -148.32 70.82
N SER A 5 -31.67 -147.03 70.47
CA SER A 5 -30.91 -146.05 71.28
C SER A 5 -30.80 -144.70 70.54
N THR A 6 -31.85 -143.88 70.62
CA THR A 6 -31.87 -142.47 70.18
C THR A 6 -32.51 -141.62 71.27
N SER A 7 -31.76 -141.24 72.32
CA SER A 7 -32.27 -140.35 73.38
C SER A 7 -31.19 -139.80 74.33
N SER A 8 -30.05 -139.31 73.81
CA SER A 8 -29.03 -138.67 74.68
C SER A 8 -28.35 -137.41 74.10
N SER A 9 -28.65 -137.01 72.85
CA SER A 9 -28.01 -135.83 72.21
C SER A 9 -28.89 -134.57 72.22
N ALA A 10 -30.20 -134.66 72.46
CA ALA A 10 -31.13 -133.53 72.36
C ALA A 10 -31.27 -132.71 73.66
N ASP A 11 -30.98 -133.30 74.83
CA ASP A 11 -31.08 -132.61 76.14
C ASP A 11 -29.85 -131.75 76.48
N ILE A 12 -28.71 -131.99 75.83
CA ILE A 12 -27.47 -131.21 76.03
C ILE A 12 -27.51 -129.90 75.21
N ASP A 13 -28.11 -129.94 74.01
CA ASP A 13 -28.30 -128.76 73.15
C ASP A 13 -29.33 -127.77 73.73
N GLY A 14 -30.40 -128.25 74.37
CA GLY A 14 -31.42 -127.40 75.00
C GLY A 14 -30.88 -126.57 76.18
N ARG A 15 -29.99 -127.15 77.01
CA ARG A 15 -29.33 -126.42 78.10
C ARG A 15 -28.26 -125.44 77.59
N SER A 16 -27.51 -125.82 76.57
CA SER A 16 -26.52 -124.94 75.92
C SER A 16 -27.19 -123.74 75.24
N ALA A 17 -28.31 -123.97 74.54
CA ALA A 17 -29.13 -122.92 73.94
C ALA A 17 -29.76 -122.00 75.01
N SER A 18 -30.28 -122.56 76.11
CA SER A 18 -30.85 -121.76 77.21
C SER A 18 -29.80 -120.87 77.89
N PHE A 19 -28.58 -121.37 78.09
CA PHE A 19 -27.48 -120.56 78.64
C PHE A 19 -27.06 -119.44 77.67
N ARG A 20 -26.99 -119.74 76.37
CA ARG A 20 -26.68 -118.74 75.33
C ARG A 20 -27.76 -117.67 75.22
N ILE A 21 -29.04 -118.04 75.34
CA ILE A 21 -30.15 -117.08 75.38
C ILE A 21 -30.01 -116.16 76.60
N GLN A 22 -29.75 -116.72 77.79
CA GLN A 22 -29.59 -115.92 79.01
C GLN A 22 -28.38 -114.97 78.93
N GLN A 23 -27.30 -115.38 78.28
CA GLN A 23 -26.15 -114.53 78.00
C GLN A 23 -26.50 -113.40 77.02
N LEU A 24 -27.23 -113.70 75.94
CA LEU A 24 -27.68 -112.70 74.98
C LEU A 24 -28.70 -111.72 75.60
N GLU A 25 -29.52 -112.18 76.54
CA GLU A 25 -30.41 -111.31 77.31
C GLU A 25 -29.64 -110.36 78.22
N GLN A 26 -28.57 -110.85 78.88
CA GLN A 26 -27.67 -110.00 79.65
C GLN A 26 -26.92 -109.00 78.76
N GLU A 27 -26.40 -109.42 77.61
CA GLU A 27 -25.76 -108.53 76.62
C GLU A 27 -26.75 -107.51 76.08
N ARG A 28 -27.99 -107.91 75.76
CA ARG A 28 -29.07 -107.00 75.35
C ARG A 28 -29.40 -105.99 76.44
N ASP A 29 -29.52 -106.43 77.68
CA ASP A 29 -29.86 -105.55 78.80
C ASP A 29 -28.71 -104.59 79.12
N GLN A 30 -27.46 -105.04 78.94
CA GLN A 30 -26.28 -104.19 79.04
C GLN A 30 -26.23 -103.16 77.90
N LEU A 31 -26.48 -103.57 76.66
CA LEU A 31 -26.56 -102.66 75.51
C LEU A 31 -27.70 -101.66 75.65
N ARG A 32 -28.85 -102.07 76.20
CA ARG A 32 -29.95 -101.15 76.51
C ARG A 32 -29.52 -100.10 77.52
N LYS A 33 -28.84 -100.49 78.60
CA LYS A 33 -28.30 -99.54 79.59
C LYS A 33 -27.26 -98.60 78.99
N ASP A 34 -26.41 -99.10 78.09
CA ASP A 34 -25.39 -98.27 77.42
C ASP A 34 -26.03 -97.28 76.45
N ILE A 35 -27.04 -97.69 75.67
CA ILE A 35 -27.84 -96.81 74.79
C ILE A 35 -28.58 -95.77 75.63
N GLU A 36 -29.24 -96.17 76.71
CA GLU A 36 -29.91 -95.26 77.63
C GLU A 36 -28.90 -94.27 78.26
N SER A 37 -27.68 -94.70 78.57
CA SER A 37 -26.61 -93.81 79.07
C SER A 37 -26.12 -92.82 78.02
N ILE A 38 -25.95 -93.23 76.77
CA ILE A 38 -25.55 -92.34 75.65
C ILE A 38 -26.67 -91.35 75.36
N CYS A 39 -27.92 -91.80 75.32
CA CYS A 39 -29.08 -90.94 75.13
C CYS A 39 -29.21 -89.97 76.31
N LEU A 40 -29.09 -90.38 77.58
CA LEU A 40 -29.10 -89.45 78.72
C LEU A 40 -27.97 -88.41 78.63
N LYS A 41 -26.77 -88.79 78.16
CA LYS A 41 -25.63 -87.87 77.99
C LYS A 41 -25.81 -86.90 76.82
N GLN A 42 -26.46 -87.31 75.74
CA GLN A 42 -26.79 -86.44 74.60
C GLN A 42 -28.07 -85.61 74.82
N VAL A 43 -28.94 -86.07 75.72
CA VAL A 43 -30.20 -85.41 76.14
C VAL A 43 -29.99 -84.51 77.35
N ASP A 44 -28.77 -84.35 77.88
CA ASP A 44 -28.50 -83.31 78.88
C ASP A 44 -28.83 -81.94 78.23
N PRO A 45 -29.91 -81.25 78.64
CA PRO A 45 -30.39 -80.05 77.95
C PRO A 45 -29.33 -78.95 77.93
N GLY A 46 -28.38 -79.01 78.86
CA GLY A 46 -27.20 -78.14 78.89
C GLY A 46 -26.26 -78.33 77.70
N PHE A 47 -25.91 -79.57 77.31
CA PHE A 47 -24.93 -79.81 76.24
C PHE A 47 -25.49 -79.46 74.85
N LEU A 48 -26.70 -79.92 74.54
CA LEU A 48 -27.37 -79.61 73.26
C LEU A 48 -27.73 -78.12 73.16
N GLY A 49 -28.18 -77.50 74.26
CA GLY A 49 -28.48 -76.08 74.33
C GLY A 49 -27.24 -75.19 74.17
N VAL A 50 -26.11 -75.58 74.77
CA VAL A 50 -24.82 -74.86 74.62
C VAL A 50 -24.24 -75.03 73.22
N ALA A 51 -24.21 -76.25 72.67
CA ALA A 51 -23.74 -76.49 71.30
C ALA A 51 -24.59 -75.71 70.28
N THR A 52 -25.92 -75.76 70.39
CA THR A 52 -26.83 -75.01 69.51
C THR A 52 -26.61 -73.49 69.65
N ARG A 53 -26.41 -72.98 70.88
CA ARG A 53 -26.11 -71.56 71.10
C ARG A 53 -24.78 -71.14 70.48
N ILE A 54 -23.73 -71.95 70.60
CA ILE A 54 -22.43 -71.68 69.97
C ILE A 54 -22.55 -71.70 68.45
N HIS A 55 -23.28 -72.66 67.88
CA HIS A 55 -23.51 -72.72 66.43
C HIS A 55 -24.33 -71.54 65.92
N LEU A 56 -25.40 -71.14 66.61
CA LEU A 56 -26.20 -69.97 66.26
C LEU A 56 -25.39 -68.67 66.38
N GLN A 57 -24.58 -68.51 67.43
CA GLN A 57 -23.70 -67.36 67.58
C GLN A 57 -22.67 -67.30 66.45
N ARG A 58 -21.99 -68.43 66.16
CA ARG A 58 -21.03 -68.51 65.06
C ARG A 58 -21.70 -68.23 63.70
N ASN A 59 -22.91 -68.71 63.47
CA ASN A 59 -23.66 -68.41 62.25
C ASN A 59 -24.01 -66.93 62.16
N ALA A 60 -24.43 -66.29 63.25
CA ALA A 60 -24.70 -64.85 63.28
C ALA A 60 -23.42 -64.02 63.03
N ASP A 61 -22.30 -64.40 63.64
CA ASP A 61 -20.99 -63.76 63.43
C ASP A 61 -20.54 -63.90 61.97
N LEU A 62 -20.68 -65.10 61.39
CA LEU A 62 -20.36 -65.36 59.98
C LEU A 62 -21.31 -64.62 59.03
N GLU A 63 -22.60 -64.54 59.33
CA GLU A 63 -23.55 -63.75 58.54
C GLU A 63 -23.23 -62.26 58.59
N GLN A 64 -22.84 -61.74 59.75
CA GLN A 64 -22.38 -60.36 59.90
C GLN A 64 -21.10 -60.12 59.10
N GLU A 65 -20.14 -61.05 59.16
CA GLU A 65 -18.90 -60.97 58.37
C GLU A 65 -19.19 -61.02 56.86
N ILE A 66 -20.03 -61.95 56.40
CA ILE A 66 -20.49 -62.03 55.01
C ILE A 66 -21.16 -60.73 54.59
N ASN A 67 -22.04 -60.18 55.42
CA ASN A 67 -22.71 -58.91 55.12
C ASN A 67 -21.72 -57.74 55.08
N SER A 68 -20.71 -57.74 55.95
CA SER A 68 -19.64 -56.74 55.94
C SER A 68 -18.79 -56.84 54.66
N LEU A 69 -18.43 -58.06 54.24
CA LEU A 69 -17.67 -58.32 53.01
C LEU A 69 -18.47 -57.95 51.77
N LYS A 70 -19.78 -58.27 51.73
CA LYS A 70 -20.68 -57.83 50.66
C LYS A 70 -20.72 -56.31 50.54
N LYS A 71 -20.80 -55.58 51.65
CA LYS A 71 -20.74 -54.10 51.66
C LYS A 71 -19.40 -53.59 51.13
N LYS A 72 -18.27 -54.20 51.53
CA LYS A 72 -16.94 -53.86 51.02
C LYS A 72 -16.81 -54.12 49.51
N ILE A 73 -17.31 -55.26 49.02
CA ILE A 73 -17.34 -55.59 47.58
C ILE A 73 -18.18 -54.57 46.81
N ALA A 74 -19.35 -54.18 47.33
CA ALA A 74 -20.18 -53.16 46.70
C ALA A 74 -19.51 -51.77 46.68
N ALA A 75 -18.76 -51.42 47.74
CA ALA A 75 -17.96 -50.20 47.77
C ALA A 75 -16.83 -50.25 46.72
N TYR A 76 -16.03 -51.31 46.71
CA TYR A 76 -14.96 -51.49 45.71
C TYR A 76 -15.48 -51.53 44.27
N SER A 77 -16.64 -52.12 44.02
CA SER A 77 -17.26 -52.12 42.70
C SER A 77 -17.65 -50.71 42.25
N ARG A 78 -18.14 -49.87 43.16
CA ARG A 78 -18.47 -48.47 42.87
C ARG A 78 -17.20 -47.64 42.64
N ASP A 79 -16.20 -47.80 43.49
CA ASP A 79 -14.92 -47.11 43.34
C ASP A 79 -14.23 -47.48 42.02
N ASN A 80 -14.31 -48.74 41.60
CA ASN A 80 -13.79 -49.18 40.31
C ASN A 80 -14.54 -48.56 39.12
N GLN A 81 -15.86 -48.39 39.21
CA GLN A 81 -16.65 -47.69 38.19
C GLN A 81 -16.27 -46.20 38.13
N ASN A 82 -16.14 -45.54 39.28
CA ASN A 82 -15.72 -44.14 39.35
C ASN A 82 -14.31 -43.95 38.74
N LEU A 83 -13.35 -44.82 39.07
CA LEU A 83 -12.01 -44.78 38.49
C LEU A 83 -12.03 -45.00 36.97
N GLN A 84 -12.90 -45.89 36.48
CA GLN A 84 -13.05 -46.09 35.05
C GLN A 84 -13.62 -44.85 34.34
N GLU A 85 -14.57 -44.16 34.97
CA GLU A 85 -15.10 -42.88 34.49
C GLU A 85 -14.01 -41.80 34.48
N GLU A 86 -13.28 -41.61 35.58
CA GLU A 86 -12.17 -40.66 35.68
C GLU A 86 -11.07 -40.91 34.62
N ILE A 87 -10.73 -42.18 34.36
CA ILE A 87 -9.78 -42.56 33.30
C ILE A 87 -10.34 -42.16 31.93
N SER A 88 -11.62 -42.45 31.67
CA SER A 88 -12.26 -42.10 30.40
C SER A 88 -12.31 -40.58 30.17
N GLU A 89 -12.60 -39.81 31.21
CA GLU A 89 -12.56 -38.34 31.17
C GLU A 89 -11.15 -37.82 30.93
N SER A 90 -10.14 -38.40 31.58
CA SER A 90 -8.74 -38.04 31.38
C SER A 90 -8.30 -38.26 29.93
N TYR A 91 -8.69 -39.39 29.31
CA TYR A 91 -8.43 -39.62 27.89
C TYR A 91 -9.17 -38.64 26.97
N ARG A 92 -10.43 -38.27 27.30
CA ARG A 92 -11.18 -37.26 26.55
C ARG A 92 -10.51 -35.89 26.62
N MET A 93 -10.06 -35.50 27.81
CA MET A 93 -9.34 -34.24 28.03
C MET A 93 -7.98 -34.23 27.33
N LYS A 94 -7.26 -35.36 27.33
CA LYS A 94 -6.02 -35.52 26.57
C LYS A 94 -6.24 -35.33 25.07
N SER A 95 -7.26 -35.98 24.49
CA SER A 95 -7.57 -35.81 23.07
C SER A 95 -7.88 -34.35 22.72
N ARG A 96 -8.68 -33.67 23.56
CA ARG A 96 -8.99 -32.25 23.37
C ARG A 96 -7.74 -31.36 23.45
N LEU A 97 -6.82 -31.68 24.36
CA LEU A 97 -5.55 -30.96 24.48
C LEU A 97 -4.68 -31.18 23.22
N ASP A 98 -4.62 -32.41 22.71
CA ASP A 98 -3.87 -32.73 21.49
C ASP A 98 -4.44 -32.00 20.26
N ASP A 99 -5.76 -31.84 20.17
CA ASP A 99 -6.42 -31.03 19.13
C ASP A 99 -6.04 -29.54 19.26
N LEU A 100 -6.13 -28.98 20.46
CA LEU A 100 -5.75 -27.57 20.72
C LEU A 100 -4.26 -27.32 20.44
N CYS A 101 -3.38 -28.25 20.81
CA CYS A 101 -1.95 -28.14 20.50
C CYS A 101 -1.68 -28.16 19.00
N ARG A 102 -2.42 -28.97 18.21
CA ARG A 102 -2.32 -28.97 16.75
C ARG A 102 -2.81 -27.67 16.13
N GLU A 103 -3.94 -27.14 16.62
CA GLU A 103 -4.49 -25.86 16.16
C GLU A 103 -3.50 -24.71 16.43
N GLU A 104 -2.92 -24.68 17.63
CA GLU A 104 -1.93 -23.66 18.01
C GLU A 104 -0.63 -23.79 17.19
N ALA A 105 -0.19 -25.02 16.90
CA ALA A 105 0.95 -25.25 16.00
C ALA A 105 0.67 -24.74 14.58
N ALA A 106 -0.55 -24.93 14.06
CA ALA A 106 -0.97 -24.40 12.76
C ALA A 106 -1.01 -22.87 12.74
N LYS A 107 -1.55 -22.23 13.79
CA LYS A 107 -1.53 -20.77 13.95
C LYS A 107 -0.10 -20.22 13.97
N ASN A 108 0.79 -20.86 14.74
CA ASN A 108 2.21 -20.46 14.79
C ASN A 108 2.92 -20.62 13.43
N ALA A 109 2.60 -21.68 12.68
CA ALA A 109 3.13 -21.86 11.33
C ALA A 109 2.67 -20.72 10.39
N GLU A 110 1.42 -20.30 10.49
CA GLU A 110 0.87 -19.19 9.69
C GLU A 110 1.48 -17.83 10.07
N LEU A 111 1.59 -17.53 11.36
CA LEU A 111 2.32 -16.34 11.84
C LEU A 111 3.77 -16.36 11.36
N GLY A 112 4.41 -17.53 11.32
CA GLY A 112 5.75 -17.70 10.76
C GLY A 112 5.83 -17.34 9.27
N LYS A 113 4.79 -17.61 8.47
CA LYS A 113 4.72 -17.17 7.07
C LYS A 113 4.55 -15.66 6.96
N GLN A 114 3.67 -15.06 7.77
CA GLN A 114 3.47 -13.61 7.79
C GLN A 114 4.75 -12.86 8.15
N VAL A 115 5.48 -13.32 9.17
CA VAL A 115 6.77 -12.72 9.54
C VAL A 115 7.77 -12.79 8.37
N LYS A 116 7.85 -13.92 7.67
CA LYS A 116 8.71 -14.05 6.48
C LYS A 116 8.28 -13.14 5.34
N PHE A 117 6.98 -12.97 5.14
CA PHE A 117 6.44 -12.03 4.16
C PHE A 117 6.87 -10.60 4.47
N PHE A 118 6.66 -10.13 5.71
CA PHE A 118 7.10 -8.78 6.11
C PHE A 118 8.61 -8.60 6.05
N GLN A 119 9.40 -9.63 6.39
CA GLN A 119 10.85 -9.61 6.19
C GLN A 119 11.22 -9.43 4.70
N GLY A 120 10.50 -10.10 3.79
CA GLY A 120 10.65 -9.93 2.36
C GLY A 120 10.30 -8.51 1.88
N CYS A 121 9.17 -7.95 2.33
CA CYS A 121 8.77 -6.58 2.03
C CYS A 121 9.80 -5.56 2.52
N ILE A 122 10.30 -5.73 3.74
CA ILE A 122 11.33 -4.85 4.32
C ILE A 122 12.63 -4.93 3.50
N ALA A 123 13.06 -6.13 3.12
CA ALA A 123 14.25 -6.31 2.29
C ALA A 123 14.09 -5.66 0.90
N ALA A 124 12.92 -5.80 0.27
CA ALA A 124 12.60 -5.16 -1.00
C ALA A 124 12.63 -3.63 -0.88
N ALA A 125 11.95 -3.07 0.13
CA ALA A 125 11.94 -1.62 0.39
C ALA A 125 13.34 -1.06 0.64
N PHE A 126 14.20 -1.78 1.37
CA PHE A 126 15.61 -1.38 1.53
C PHE A 126 16.36 -1.41 0.19
N SER A 127 16.17 -2.44 -0.63
CA SER A 127 16.82 -2.51 -1.95
C SER A 127 16.36 -1.40 -2.90
N GLU A 128 15.09 -0.99 -2.83
CA GLU A 128 14.55 0.11 -3.62
C GLU A 128 15.09 1.46 -3.14
N ARG A 129 15.12 1.68 -1.83
CA ARG A 129 15.71 2.87 -1.24
C ARG A 129 17.19 2.98 -1.61
N ASP A 130 17.96 1.90 -1.50
CA ASP A 130 19.39 1.91 -1.80
C ASP A 130 19.64 2.19 -3.30
N ARG A 131 18.77 1.69 -4.19
CA ARG A 131 18.79 2.05 -5.62
C ARG A 131 18.49 3.53 -5.85
N ALA A 132 17.44 4.05 -5.22
CA ALA A 132 17.06 5.46 -5.36
C ALA A 132 18.14 6.41 -4.83
N VAL A 133 18.81 6.03 -3.73
CA VAL A 133 19.96 6.78 -3.19
C VAL A 133 21.13 6.80 -4.17
N MET A 134 21.47 5.65 -4.77
CA MET A 134 22.52 5.58 -5.78
C MET A 134 22.20 6.44 -7.01
N GLU A 135 20.97 6.38 -7.52
CA GLU A 135 20.52 7.22 -8.63
C GLU A 135 20.58 8.72 -8.30
N TYR A 136 20.18 9.09 -7.09
CA TYR A 136 20.30 10.46 -6.58
C TYR A 136 21.76 10.92 -6.49
N GLU A 137 22.66 10.09 -5.97
CA GLU A 137 24.09 10.39 -5.87
C GLU A 137 24.71 10.58 -7.26
N MET A 138 24.38 9.72 -8.23
CA MET A 138 24.81 9.88 -9.62
C MET A 138 24.29 11.18 -10.26
N ALA A 139 23.02 11.51 -10.05
CA ALA A 139 22.43 12.74 -10.56
C ALA A 139 23.09 13.99 -9.93
N LYS A 140 23.39 13.91 -8.63
CA LYS A 140 24.11 14.96 -7.90
C LYS A 140 25.53 15.15 -8.43
N GLU A 141 26.29 14.07 -8.66
CA GLU A 141 27.62 14.15 -9.27
C GLU A 141 27.57 14.81 -10.66
N GLN A 142 26.56 14.48 -11.47
CA GLN A 142 26.35 15.13 -12.76
C GLN A 142 26.07 16.63 -12.59
N MET A 143 25.17 17.00 -11.68
CA MET A 143 24.84 18.40 -11.38
C MET A 143 26.06 19.18 -10.90
N GLU A 144 26.88 18.59 -10.03
CA GLU A 144 28.14 19.20 -9.55
C GLU A 144 29.18 19.35 -10.67
N SER A 145 29.14 18.51 -11.72
CA SER A 145 30.01 18.64 -12.90
C SER A 145 29.59 19.74 -13.88
N ILE A 146 28.31 20.16 -13.87
CA ILE A 146 27.77 21.15 -14.82
C ILE A 146 28.40 22.53 -14.67
N PRO A 147 28.59 23.10 -13.45
CA PRO A 147 29.23 24.40 -13.27
C PRO A 147 30.61 24.48 -13.92
N GLN A 148 31.43 23.43 -13.78
CA GLN A 148 32.75 23.40 -14.41
C GLN A 148 32.64 23.42 -15.93
N LYS A 149 31.74 22.62 -16.51
CA LYS A 149 31.49 22.61 -17.96
C LYS A 149 30.94 23.95 -18.46
N LEU A 150 30.12 24.62 -17.65
CA LEU A 150 29.59 25.94 -17.96
C LEU A 150 30.74 26.96 -17.99
N ILE A 151 31.61 26.96 -16.99
CA ILE A 151 32.81 27.81 -16.94
C ILE A 151 33.67 27.58 -18.18
N ASP A 152 33.96 26.33 -18.54
CA ASP A 152 34.74 26.01 -19.74
C ASP A 152 34.05 26.52 -21.03
N SER A 153 32.73 26.44 -21.10
CA SER A 153 31.95 26.96 -22.23
C SER A 153 31.95 28.48 -22.31
N GLU A 154 31.86 29.19 -21.17
CA GLU A 154 31.95 30.64 -21.09
C GLU A 154 33.33 31.14 -21.53
N TYR A 155 34.40 30.46 -21.12
CA TYR A 155 35.75 30.76 -21.60
C TYR A 155 35.84 30.63 -23.13
N ARG A 156 35.26 29.56 -23.70
CA ARG A 156 35.27 29.37 -25.15
C ARG A 156 34.43 30.41 -25.91
N ILE A 157 33.31 30.86 -25.33
CA ILE A 157 32.53 31.96 -25.91
C ILE A 157 33.35 33.24 -25.93
N LYS A 158 34.00 33.61 -24.82
CA LYS A 158 34.86 34.81 -24.75
C LYS A 158 36.02 34.76 -25.76
N GLU A 159 36.62 33.59 -25.94
CA GLU A 159 37.66 33.38 -26.95
C GLU A 159 37.13 33.61 -28.37
N LEU A 160 35.97 33.04 -28.71
CA LEU A 160 35.33 33.22 -30.01
C LEU A 160 34.86 34.66 -30.25
N GLU A 161 34.37 35.34 -29.22
CA GLU A 161 34.01 36.76 -29.29
C GLU A 161 35.23 37.63 -29.59
N SER A 162 36.37 37.37 -28.93
CA SER A 162 37.64 38.04 -29.24
C SER A 162 38.06 37.80 -30.68
N ALA A 163 38.03 36.55 -31.15
CA ALA A 163 38.37 36.21 -32.53
C ALA A 163 37.43 36.88 -33.55
N CYS A 164 36.13 36.99 -33.25
CA CYS A 164 35.19 37.71 -34.09
C CYS A 164 35.46 39.22 -34.13
N ALA A 165 35.86 39.82 -33.00
CA ALA A 165 36.23 41.22 -32.93
C ALA A 165 37.47 41.52 -33.79
N ASP A 166 38.47 40.64 -33.75
CA ASP A 166 39.67 40.73 -34.59
C ASP A 166 39.31 40.63 -36.08
N LEU A 167 38.48 39.66 -36.47
CA LEU A 167 38.00 39.52 -37.85
C LEU A 167 37.20 40.75 -38.32
N TRP A 168 36.38 41.34 -37.46
CA TRP A 168 35.65 42.57 -37.78
C TRP A 168 36.59 43.75 -38.03
N LYS A 169 37.67 43.85 -37.24
CA LYS A 169 38.70 44.86 -37.42
C LYS A 169 39.43 44.68 -38.74
N ASP A 170 39.82 43.46 -39.07
CA ASP A 170 40.49 43.13 -40.34
C ASP A 170 39.58 43.41 -41.53
N ASN A 171 38.30 43.01 -41.46
CA ASN A 171 37.33 43.28 -42.52
C ASN A 171 37.08 44.79 -42.69
N SER A 172 37.05 45.54 -41.59
CA SER A 172 36.93 47.01 -41.64
C SER A 172 38.17 47.64 -42.28
N ALA A 173 39.36 47.15 -41.95
CA ALA A 173 40.61 47.59 -42.57
C ALA A 173 40.63 47.30 -44.07
N LEU A 174 40.26 46.09 -44.49
CA LEU A 174 40.11 45.72 -45.90
C LEU A 174 39.07 46.59 -46.62
N GLY A 175 37.95 46.91 -45.96
CA GLY A 175 36.94 47.82 -46.51
C GLY A 175 37.50 49.23 -46.76
N ILE A 176 38.31 49.75 -45.84
CA ILE A 176 39.01 51.04 -46.01
C ILE A 176 40.02 50.94 -47.15
N GLU A 177 40.86 49.90 -47.18
CA GLU A 177 41.83 49.69 -48.27
C GLU A 177 41.13 49.63 -49.64
N PHE A 178 40.04 48.87 -49.74
CA PHE A 178 39.23 48.79 -50.96
C PHE A 178 38.72 50.17 -51.40
N LEU A 179 38.21 50.98 -50.47
CA LEU A 179 37.79 52.36 -50.77
C LEU A 179 38.98 53.22 -51.25
N THR A 180 40.14 53.13 -50.59
CA THR A 180 41.32 53.89 -51.02
C THR A 180 41.82 53.46 -52.41
N ILE A 181 41.77 52.17 -52.74
CA ILE A 181 42.11 51.66 -54.08
C ILE A 181 41.10 52.19 -55.10
N LYS A 182 39.80 52.14 -54.79
CA LYS A 182 38.75 52.69 -55.65
C LYS A 182 38.94 54.19 -55.91
N GLU A 183 39.30 54.96 -54.88
CA GLU A 183 39.65 56.37 -55.02
C GLU A 183 40.89 56.59 -55.90
N ARG A 184 41.89 55.71 -55.83
CA ARG A 184 43.09 55.75 -56.69
C ARG A 184 42.80 55.35 -58.15
N ILE A 185 41.83 54.48 -58.38
CA ILE A 185 41.41 54.06 -59.74
C ILE A 185 40.75 55.24 -60.48
N LEU A 186 39.97 56.10 -59.82
CA LEU A 186 39.27 57.22 -60.47
C LEU A 186 40.19 58.21 -61.24
N PRO A 187 41.37 58.63 -60.71
CA PRO A 187 42.36 59.38 -61.50
C PRO A 187 42.98 58.56 -62.63
N LEU A 188 43.27 57.27 -62.41
CA LEU A 188 43.82 56.39 -63.43
C LEU A 188 42.84 56.23 -64.60
N GLU A 189 41.53 56.17 -64.30
CA GLU A 189 40.42 56.27 -65.26
C GLU A 189 40.55 57.43 -66.23
N LYS A 190 40.90 58.59 -65.70
CA LYS A 190 41.14 59.79 -66.50
C LYS A 190 42.43 59.70 -67.30
N VAL A 191 43.48 59.10 -66.74
CA VAL A 191 44.78 58.96 -67.40
C VAL A 191 44.68 58.03 -68.61
N VAL A 192 44.16 56.82 -68.46
CA VAL A 192 43.96 55.88 -69.57
C VAL A 192 42.99 56.46 -70.59
N SER A 193 41.94 57.17 -70.16
CA SER A 193 41.06 57.88 -71.11
C SER A 193 41.81 58.92 -71.94
N LYS A 194 42.85 59.58 -71.40
CA LYS A 194 43.72 60.48 -72.17
C LYS A 194 44.65 59.72 -73.10
N PHE A 195 45.28 58.64 -72.65
CA PHE A 195 46.14 57.81 -73.51
C PHE A 195 45.36 57.15 -74.65
N CYS A 196 44.12 56.69 -74.40
CA CYS A 196 43.20 56.22 -75.44
C CYS A 196 42.91 57.31 -76.47
N LYS A 197 42.66 58.55 -76.04
CA LYS A 197 42.46 59.69 -76.96
C LYS A 197 43.69 59.98 -77.81
N ILE A 198 44.88 60.01 -77.20
CA ILE A 198 46.15 60.21 -77.92
C ILE A 198 46.35 59.12 -78.98
N ARG A 199 46.01 57.87 -78.64
CA ARG A 199 46.06 56.74 -79.55
C ARG A 199 45.00 56.81 -80.67
N GLU A 200 43.76 57.20 -80.34
CA GLU A 200 42.69 57.39 -81.33
C GLU A 200 43.05 58.50 -82.33
N GLU A 201 43.79 59.52 -81.89
CA GLU A 201 44.31 60.60 -82.74
C GLU A 201 45.45 60.14 -83.67
N THR A 202 46.25 59.15 -83.28
CA THR A 202 47.39 58.64 -84.08
C THR A 202 47.02 57.46 -84.99
N VAL A 203 46.07 56.62 -84.60
CA VAL A 203 45.73 55.34 -85.30
C VAL A 203 44.27 55.30 -85.81
N GLY A 204 43.40 56.24 -85.41
CA GLY A 204 41.99 56.31 -85.81
C GLY A 204 41.01 55.84 -84.73
N TYR A 205 39.72 56.21 -84.87
CA TYR A 205 38.67 56.00 -83.86
C TYR A 205 38.21 54.54 -83.75
N PHE A 206 38.14 54.01 -82.53
CA PHE A 206 37.59 52.69 -82.22
C PHE A 206 36.48 52.79 -81.17
N LEU A 207 35.37 52.07 -81.36
CA LEU A 207 34.37 51.88 -80.31
C LEU A 207 34.95 50.96 -79.22
N SER A 208 35.08 51.49 -78.01
CA SER A 208 35.24 50.70 -76.78
C SER A 208 34.30 51.26 -75.72
N GLU A 209 33.38 50.42 -75.24
CA GLU A 209 32.40 50.81 -74.22
C GLU A 209 32.88 50.48 -72.80
N ASN A 210 33.72 49.44 -72.62
CA ASN A 210 34.18 49.00 -71.30
C ASN A 210 35.60 49.49 -70.95
N TRP A 211 35.83 49.80 -69.67
CA TRP A 211 37.10 50.27 -69.12
C TRP A 211 38.23 49.23 -69.24
N GLU A 212 37.92 47.96 -69.01
CA GLU A 212 38.89 46.86 -69.13
C GLU A 212 39.37 46.70 -70.57
N GLU A 213 38.50 46.85 -71.58
CA GLU A 213 38.89 46.78 -72.99
C GLU A 213 39.80 47.94 -73.40
N LYS A 214 39.59 49.14 -72.83
CA LYS A 214 40.47 50.30 -73.03
C LYS A 214 41.86 50.04 -72.45
N CYS A 215 41.92 49.46 -71.26
CA CYS A 215 43.17 49.07 -70.60
C CYS A 215 43.87 47.94 -71.36
N SER A 216 43.17 46.87 -71.73
CA SER A 216 43.73 45.75 -72.49
C SER A 216 44.30 46.21 -73.82
N ARG A 217 43.61 47.08 -74.56
CA ARG A 217 44.14 47.62 -75.81
C ARG A 217 45.45 48.38 -75.60
N LEU A 218 45.52 49.24 -74.58
CA LEU A 218 46.75 49.99 -74.27
C LEU A 218 47.88 49.08 -73.77
N LEU A 219 47.56 47.96 -73.11
CA LEU A 219 48.53 46.94 -72.69
C LEU A 219 48.98 46.04 -73.86
N ASP A 220 48.13 45.83 -74.85
CA ASP A 220 48.40 45.07 -76.08
C ASP A 220 49.18 45.90 -77.13
N ASP A 221 49.38 47.20 -76.88
CA ASP A 221 50.27 47.99 -77.72
C ASP A 221 51.69 47.42 -77.60
N SER A 222 52.31 47.15 -78.77
CA SER A 222 53.72 46.78 -78.83
C SER A 222 54.53 47.77 -78.00
N SER A 223 55.48 47.28 -77.20
CA SER A 223 56.36 48.16 -76.42
C SER A 223 56.99 49.24 -77.31
N GLU A 224 57.28 48.97 -78.59
CA GLU A 224 57.75 49.97 -79.57
C GLU A 224 56.83 51.19 -79.78
N MET A 225 55.52 51.07 -79.51
CA MET A 225 54.57 52.18 -79.51
C MET A 225 54.74 53.12 -78.30
N TRP A 226 55.34 52.63 -77.21
CA TRP A 226 55.40 53.31 -75.91
C TRP A 226 56.75 53.17 -75.15
N ILE A 227 57.82 52.68 -75.79
CA ILE A 227 59.15 52.48 -75.16
C ILE A 227 59.80 53.83 -74.83
N PHE A 228 60.06 54.00 -73.54
CA PHE A 228 61.43 54.06 -73.00
C PHE A 228 61.61 52.81 -72.08
N GLU A 229 62.69 52.05 -72.28
CA GLU A 229 63.19 50.77 -71.69
C GLU A 229 62.86 50.46 -70.19
N GLU A 230 62.90 49.26 -69.58
CA GLU A 230 63.27 47.85 -69.88
C GLU A 230 62.76 46.96 -68.68
N ASP A 231 62.36 45.71 -68.96
CA ASP A 231 62.46 44.42 -68.24
C ASP A 231 62.44 44.21 -66.70
N GLY A 232 61.90 43.05 -66.28
CA GLY A 232 62.24 42.45 -64.98
C GLY A 232 61.41 41.24 -64.49
N GLU A 233 61.64 40.06 -65.05
CA GLU A 233 61.12 38.77 -64.58
C GLU A 233 61.57 38.42 -63.14
N SER A 234 60.65 38.39 -62.17
CA SER A 234 60.85 37.71 -60.86
C SER A 234 59.56 37.29 -60.13
N SER A 235 58.38 37.57 -60.70
CA SER A 235 57.07 37.42 -60.05
C SER A 235 56.45 36.02 -60.17
N THR A 236 56.75 35.27 -61.23
CA THR A 236 56.02 34.04 -61.58
C THR A 236 56.23 32.90 -60.56
N HIS A 237 57.45 32.72 -60.03
CA HIS A 237 57.74 31.59 -59.12
C HIS A 237 57.14 31.77 -57.71
N LYS A 238 57.10 33.00 -57.18
CA LYS A 238 56.43 33.29 -55.89
C LYS A 238 54.92 33.13 -55.99
N TYR A 239 54.35 33.51 -57.14
CA TYR A 239 52.94 33.31 -57.42
C TYR A 239 52.57 31.83 -57.53
N ILE A 240 53.42 31.00 -58.16
CA ILE A 240 53.23 29.55 -58.22
C ILE A 240 53.26 28.92 -56.83
N ILE A 241 54.25 29.26 -55.98
CA ILE A 241 54.31 28.71 -54.60
C ILE A 241 53.10 29.17 -53.76
N PHE A 242 52.66 30.41 -53.92
CA PHE A 242 51.45 30.92 -53.25
C PHE A 242 50.20 30.13 -53.69
N LEU A 243 50.00 29.96 -54.99
CA LEU A 243 48.89 29.20 -55.56
C LEU A 243 48.93 27.72 -55.14
N GLU A 244 50.11 27.09 -55.09
CA GLU A 244 50.26 25.71 -54.61
C GLU A 244 49.90 25.60 -53.12
N SER A 245 50.30 26.58 -52.30
CA SER A 245 49.94 26.63 -50.88
C SER A 245 48.44 26.84 -50.67
N GLU A 246 47.80 27.65 -51.53
CA GLU A 246 46.38 27.94 -51.48
C GLU A 246 45.54 26.76 -51.99
N LEU A 247 46.00 26.07 -53.04
CA LEU A 247 45.44 24.82 -53.51
C LEU A 247 45.51 23.72 -52.45
N GLN A 248 46.60 23.66 -51.67
CA GLN A 248 46.71 22.70 -50.57
C GLN A 248 45.75 23.05 -49.41
N LYS A 249 45.58 24.33 -49.08
CA LYS A 249 44.58 24.77 -48.08
C LYS A 249 43.16 24.45 -48.55
N MET A 250 42.84 24.71 -49.81
CA MET A 250 41.55 24.36 -50.41
C MET A 250 41.31 22.85 -50.43
N ARG A 251 42.34 22.05 -50.73
CA ARG A 251 42.26 20.58 -50.69
C ARG A 251 41.97 20.07 -49.28
N ASN A 252 42.68 20.56 -48.27
CA ASN A 252 42.46 20.17 -46.88
C ASN A 252 41.06 20.58 -46.38
N SER A 253 40.60 21.78 -46.79
CA SER A 253 39.23 22.24 -46.48
C SER A 253 38.17 21.36 -47.16
N MET A 254 38.36 21.02 -48.44
CA MET A 254 37.48 20.13 -49.18
C MET A 254 37.40 18.74 -48.54
N GLU A 255 38.52 18.18 -48.08
CA GLU A 255 38.55 16.88 -47.40
C GLU A 255 37.81 16.93 -46.04
N HIS A 256 37.95 18.02 -45.29
CA HIS A 256 37.18 18.25 -44.05
C HIS A 256 35.68 18.35 -44.31
N HIS A 257 35.28 19.09 -45.34
CA HIS A 257 33.88 19.18 -45.75
C HIS A 257 33.33 17.85 -46.24
N HIS A 258 34.12 17.08 -46.98
CA HIS A 258 33.75 15.74 -47.41
C HIS A 258 33.55 14.78 -46.22
N SER A 259 34.45 14.83 -45.23
CA SER A 259 34.34 14.07 -43.98
C SER A 259 33.07 14.43 -43.20
N LYS A 260 32.77 15.72 -43.03
CA LYS A 260 31.52 16.20 -42.41
C LYS A 260 30.28 15.73 -43.16
N MET A 261 30.29 15.78 -44.50
CA MET A 261 29.18 15.32 -45.32
C MET A 261 28.94 13.82 -45.13
N LYS A 262 30.02 13.02 -45.08
CA LYS A 262 29.94 11.58 -44.82
C LYS A 262 29.31 11.29 -43.44
N MET A 263 29.74 11.99 -42.40
CA MET A 263 29.14 11.88 -41.06
C MET A 263 27.66 12.29 -41.07
N GLY A 264 27.30 13.36 -41.80
CA GLY A 264 25.92 13.79 -41.99
C GLY A 264 25.03 12.71 -42.62
N LEU A 265 25.54 12.03 -43.66
CA LEU A 265 24.83 10.91 -44.31
C LEU A 265 24.65 9.71 -43.37
N GLU A 266 25.65 9.39 -42.54
CA GLU A 266 25.54 8.30 -41.55
C GLU A 266 24.46 8.60 -40.49
N ILE A 267 24.39 9.86 -40.02
CA ILE A 267 23.34 10.33 -39.12
C ILE A 267 21.97 10.25 -39.80
N GLU A 268 21.85 10.73 -41.04
CA GLU A 268 20.60 10.67 -41.81
C GLU A 268 20.11 9.23 -41.98
N GLN A 269 21.01 8.30 -42.34
CA GLN A 269 20.67 6.89 -42.48
C GLN A 269 20.24 6.25 -41.17
N TYR A 270 20.83 6.65 -40.04
CA TYR A 270 20.41 6.20 -38.72
C TYR A 270 19.00 6.72 -38.37
N LEU A 271 18.76 8.02 -38.55
CA LEU A 271 17.47 8.65 -38.29
C LEU A 271 16.37 8.05 -39.16
N LYS A 272 16.64 7.84 -40.46
CA LYS A 272 15.69 7.22 -41.39
C LYS A 272 15.29 5.81 -40.95
N ARG A 273 16.25 4.98 -40.50
CA ARG A 273 15.96 3.65 -39.94
C ARG A 273 15.12 3.73 -38.66
N LYS A 274 15.41 4.69 -37.78
CA LYS A 274 14.65 4.89 -36.54
C LYS A 274 13.21 5.31 -36.82
N VAL A 275 13.00 6.26 -37.76
CA VAL A 275 11.68 6.70 -38.19
C VAL A 275 10.87 5.55 -38.78
N GLN A 276 11.45 4.78 -39.71
CA GLN A 276 10.78 3.61 -40.28
C GLN A 276 10.39 2.56 -39.22
N SER A 277 11.22 2.37 -38.19
CA SER A 277 10.88 1.48 -37.07
C SER A 277 9.72 2.01 -36.23
N LEU A 278 9.66 3.33 -36.01
CA LEU A 278 8.57 3.97 -35.27
C LEU A 278 7.26 3.94 -36.07
N GLU A 279 7.31 4.20 -37.36
CA GLU A 279 6.15 4.11 -38.26
C GLU A 279 5.55 2.70 -38.25
N LYS A 280 6.38 1.65 -38.30
CA LYS A 280 5.89 0.26 -38.19
C LYS A 280 5.20 0.00 -36.85
N LYS A 281 5.78 0.43 -35.74
CA LYS A 281 5.17 0.31 -34.41
C LYS A 281 3.85 1.05 -34.30
N LEU A 282 3.76 2.24 -34.90
CA LEU A 282 2.53 3.03 -34.94
C LEU A 282 1.43 2.29 -35.70
N VAL A 283 1.74 1.74 -36.88
CA VAL A 283 0.78 0.94 -37.67
C VAL A 283 0.34 -0.32 -36.91
N GLU A 284 1.26 -1.00 -36.23
CA GLU A 284 0.94 -2.15 -35.40
C GLU A 284 -0.01 -1.79 -34.25
N LEU A 285 0.28 -0.70 -33.52
CA LEU A 285 -0.56 -0.20 -32.42
C LEU A 285 -1.95 0.25 -32.90
N ASP A 286 -2.03 0.95 -34.03
CA ASP A 286 -3.31 1.34 -34.62
C ASP A 286 -4.14 0.11 -35.00
N SER A 287 -3.49 -0.92 -35.55
CA SER A 287 -4.15 -2.19 -35.90
C SER A 287 -4.68 -2.95 -34.67
N THR A 288 -4.02 -2.88 -33.52
CA THR A 288 -4.48 -3.54 -32.29
C THR A 288 -5.58 -2.74 -31.62
N LEU A 289 -5.46 -1.40 -31.59
CA LEU A 289 -6.48 -0.50 -31.08
C LEU A 289 -7.79 -0.63 -31.86
N THR A 290 -7.73 -0.61 -33.19
CA THR A 290 -8.90 -0.78 -34.05
C THR A 290 -9.58 -2.14 -33.84
N LYS A 291 -8.81 -3.23 -33.72
CA LYS A 291 -9.36 -4.55 -33.37
C LYS A 291 -10.01 -4.57 -31.98
N GLY A 292 -9.38 -3.94 -30.99
CA GLY A 292 -9.93 -3.82 -29.64
C GLY A 292 -11.23 -3.02 -29.60
N LEU A 293 -11.27 -1.87 -30.28
CA LEU A 293 -12.46 -1.02 -30.41
C LEU A 293 -13.60 -1.74 -31.14
N LEU A 294 -13.31 -2.47 -32.22
CA LEU A 294 -14.29 -3.29 -32.92
C LEU A 294 -14.85 -4.39 -31.98
N GLY A 295 -13.98 -5.07 -31.24
CA GLY A 295 -14.40 -6.08 -30.26
C GLY A 295 -15.30 -5.51 -29.16
N LEU A 296 -14.96 -4.33 -28.63
CA LEU A 296 -15.75 -3.64 -27.62
C LEU A 296 -17.09 -3.16 -28.18
N HIS A 297 -17.09 -2.61 -29.40
CA HIS A 297 -18.31 -2.19 -30.08
C HIS A 297 -19.25 -3.37 -30.32
N ASP A 298 -18.73 -4.52 -30.76
CA ASP A 298 -19.52 -5.73 -30.97
C ASP A 298 -20.05 -6.30 -29.65
N PHE A 299 -19.27 -6.23 -28.57
CA PHE A 299 -19.72 -6.61 -27.24
C PHE A 299 -20.84 -5.69 -26.75
N HIS A 300 -20.66 -4.37 -26.83
CA HIS A 300 -21.68 -3.40 -26.47
C HIS A 300 -22.98 -3.61 -27.27
N ARG A 301 -22.85 -3.88 -28.58
CA ARG A 301 -23.99 -4.18 -29.44
C ARG A 301 -24.74 -5.44 -28.98
N ARG A 302 -24.04 -6.51 -28.60
CA ARG A 302 -24.66 -7.73 -28.08
C ARG A 302 -25.40 -7.47 -26.77
N VAL A 303 -24.73 -6.87 -25.78
CA VAL A 303 -25.32 -6.54 -24.48
C VAL A 303 -26.55 -5.64 -24.63
N LYS A 304 -26.48 -4.64 -25.52
CA LYS A 304 -27.63 -3.77 -25.81
C LYS A 304 -28.83 -4.55 -26.35
N VAL A 305 -28.61 -5.49 -27.27
CA VAL A 305 -29.68 -6.33 -27.83
C VAL A 305 -30.28 -7.25 -26.74
N GLU A 306 -29.44 -7.85 -25.90
CA GLU A 306 -29.89 -8.71 -24.79
C GLU A 306 -30.72 -7.94 -23.77
N ILE A 307 -30.27 -6.75 -23.35
CA ILE A 307 -31.02 -5.87 -22.44
C ILE A 307 -32.38 -5.49 -23.05
N LEU A 308 -32.39 -5.07 -24.32
CA LEU A 308 -33.63 -4.69 -24.98
C LEU A 308 -34.62 -5.87 -25.07
N SER A 309 -34.14 -7.07 -25.38
CA SER A 309 -34.97 -8.28 -25.41
C SER A 309 -35.55 -8.61 -24.03
N CYS A 310 -34.76 -8.50 -22.96
CA CYS A 310 -35.22 -8.74 -21.60
C CYS A 310 -36.29 -7.73 -21.17
N LEU A 311 -36.10 -6.44 -21.50
CA LEU A 311 -37.09 -5.40 -21.22
C LEU A 311 -38.39 -5.61 -22.01
N GLU A 312 -38.30 -6.04 -23.27
CA GLU A 312 -39.47 -6.36 -24.09
C GLU A 312 -40.24 -7.56 -23.52
N GLU A 313 -39.55 -8.62 -23.09
CA GLU A 313 -40.16 -9.78 -22.44
C GLU A 313 -40.86 -9.39 -21.13
N GLN A 314 -40.20 -8.59 -20.27
CA GLN A 314 -40.81 -8.07 -19.03
C GLN A 314 -42.03 -7.19 -19.32
N SER A 315 -41.97 -6.34 -20.34
CA SER A 315 -43.10 -5.51 -20.76
C SER A 315 -44.30 -6.37 -21.19
N ILE A 316 -44.06 -7.44 -21.96
CA ILE A 316 -45.09 -8.41 -22.36
C ILE A 316 -45.68 -9.11 -21.12
N GLN A 317 -44.84 -9.53 -20.17
CA GLN A 317 -45.28 -10.18 -18.93
C GLN A 317 -46.14 -9.27 -18.04
N ILE A 318 -45.72 -8.00 -17.87
CA ILE A 318 -46.48 -6.99 -17.12
C ILE A 318 -47.83 -6.74 -17.81
N LYS A 319 -47.83 -6.61 -19.14
CA LYS A 319 -49.07 -6.41 -19.91
C LYS A 319 -50.01 -7.60 -19.77
N SER A 320 -49.50 -8.83 -19.80
CA SER A 320 -50.32 -10.04 -19.58
C SER A 320 -50.90 -10.07 -18.17
N SER A 321 -50.09 -9.79 -17.14
CA SER A 321 -50.56 -9.72 -15.76
C SER A 321 -51.62 -8.62 -15.56
N LEU A 322 -51.44 -7.46 -16.21
CA LEU A 322 -52.40 -6.36 -16.18
C LEU A 322 -53.73 -6.77 -16.84
N MET A 323 -53.68 -7.48 -17.97
CA MET A 323 -54.88 -8.01 -18.62
C MET A 323 -55.60 -9.01 -17.69
N GLU A 324 -54.87 -9.91 -17.03
CA GLU A 324 -55.45 -10.86 -16.08
C GLU A 324 -56.10 -10.16 -14.87
N VAL A 325 -55.45 -9.12 -14.33
CA VAL A 325 -56.02 -8.28 -13.25
C VAL A 325 -57.26 -7.54 -13.74
N ASN A 326 -57.22 -6.95 -14.93
CA ASN A 326 -58.36 -6.26 -15.52
C ASN A 326 -59.53 -7.20 -15.81
N ASP A 327 -59.26 -8.45 -16.22
CA ASP A 327 -60.28 -9.47 -16.40
C ASP A 327 -60.89 -9.89 -15.06
N LYS A 328 -60.09 -10.00 -13.99
CA LYS A 328 -60.59 -10.23 -12.62
C LYS A 328 -61.43 -9.06 -12.09
N ILE A 329 -61.02 -7.82 -12.37
CA ILE A 329 -61.81 -6.62 -12.03
C ILE A 329 -63.13 -6.65 -12.78
N ARG A 330 -63.13 -6.91 -14.10
CA ARG A 330 -64.37 -7.07 -14.88
C ARG A 330 -65.26 -8.19 -14.35
N GLN A 331 -64.70 -9.32 -13.94
CA GLN A 331 -65.47 -10.39 -13.29
C GLN A 331 -66.07 -9.92 -11.95
N TYR A 332 -65.32 -9.18 -11.15
CA TYR A 332 -65.82 -8.61 -9.90
C TYR A 332 -66.92 -7.58 -10.14
N ASP A 333 -66.74 -6.66 -11.09
CA ASP A 333 -67.73 -5.67 -11.50
C ASP A 333 -69.00 -6.36 -12.02
N ASN A 334 -68.89 -7.39 -12.85
CA ASN A 334 -70.05 -8.18 -13.28
C ASN A 334 -70.74 -8.88 -12.09
N THR A 335 -69.98 -9.36 -11.10
CA THR A 335 -70.53 -9.98 -9.87
C THR A 335 -71.19 -8.93 -8.96
N MET A 336 -70.66 -7.70 -8.94
CA MET A 336 -71.19 -6.56 -8.20
C MET A 336 -72.45 -6.01 -8.87
N GLU A 337 -72.48 -5.88 -10.21
CA GLU A 337 -73.65 -5.51 -11.00
C GLU A 337 -74.75 -6.57 -10.89
N GLN A 338 -74.40 -7.86 -10.81
CA GLN A 338 -75.35 -8.94 -10.55
C GLN A 338 -75.90 -8.93 -9.10
N LYS A 339 -75.21 -8.28 -8.17
CA LYS A 339 -75.69 -7.99 -6.79
C LYS A 339 -76.41 -6.64 -6.67
N ILE A 340 -76.15 -5.68 -7.56
CA ILE A 340 -76.79 -4.35 -7.61
C ILE A 340 -78.04 -4.36 -8.51
N GLY A 341 -78.19 -5.33 -9.42
CA GLY A 341 -79.42 -5.57 -10.20
C GLY A 341 -80.68 -5.85 -9.36
N ASP A 342 -80.52 -6.11 -8.06
CA ASP A 342 -81.61 -6.24 -7.08
C ASP A 342 -81.90 -4.95 -6.28
N ILE A 343 -81.20 -3.83 -6.55
CA ILE A 343 -81.44 -2.54 -5.86
C ILE A 343 -81.51 -1.40 -6.89
N GLN A 344 -82.73 -1.14 -7.35
CA GLN A 344 -83.13 0.11 -8.00
C GLN A 344 -82.92 1.31 -7.07
N ILE A 345 -82.45 2.45 -7.61
CA ILE A 345 -82.64 3.88 -7.23
C ILE A 345 -81.35 4.64 -7.67
N ASP A 346 -81.29 5.91 -8.08
CA ASP A 346 -82.12 6.86 -8.84
C ASP A 346 -81.16 8.06 -9.17
N LYS A 347 -81.55 8.93 -10.10
CA LYS A 347 -80.77 10.01 -10.77
C LYS A 347 -80.06 11.05 -9.86
N SER A 348 -78.91 11.62 -10.30
CA SER A 348 -78.78 13.02 -10.80
C SER A 348 -77.33 13.64 -10.83
N ASN A 349 -76.95 14.21 -12.00
CA ASN A 349 -76.23 15.49 -12.31
C ASN A 349 -74.88 15.85 -11.63
N SER A 350 -73.73 16.02 -12.33
CA SER A 350 -73.24 17.04 -13.31
C SER A 350 -72.55 18.29 -12.71
N ILE A 351 -71.30 18.58 -13.14
CA ILE A 351 -70.73 19.87 -13.63
C ILE A 351 -69.25 20.10 -13.24
N ASP A 352 -68.51 20.53 -14.26
CA ASP A 352 -67.08 20.89 -14.42
C ASP A 352 -66.79 22.39 -14.14
N SER A 353 -65.50 22.76 -14.05
CA SER A 353 -64.84 24.07 -14.40
C SER A 353 -63.66 24.38 -13.45
N ASP A 354 -62.59 25.13 -13.76
CA ASP A 354 -61.79 25.57 -14.93
C ASP A 354 -60.65 26.49 -14.37
N GLU A 355 -59.70 26.96 -15.21
CA GLU A 355 -59.04 28.31 -15.21
C GLU A 355 -57.50 28.45 -14.86
N SER A 356 -56.61 28.66 -15.86
CA SER A 356 -55.89 29.90 -16.38
C SER A 356 -54.83 30.60 -15.45
N ARG A 357 -53.71 31.26 -15.86
CA ARG A 357 -53.46 32.36 -16.85
C ARG A 357 -51.93 32.79 -16.94
N LYS A 358 -51.57 33.72 -17.86
CA LYS A 358 -50.22 34.13 -18.40
C LYS A 358 -49.88 35.67 -18.27
N MET A 359 -48.58 36.04 -18.44
CA MET A 359 -47.90 37.27 -19.02
C MET A 359 -47.68 38.64 -18.27
N ILE A 360 -46.52 39.32 -18.52
CA ILE A 360 -46.28 40.69 -19.14
C ILE A 360 -44.79 41.22 -18.97
N SER A 361 -44.33 42.15 -19.85
CA SER A 361 -42.98 42.74 -20.10
C SER A 361 -42.90 44.30 -20.19
N HIS A 362 -41.70 44.94 -20.03
CA HIS A 362 -41.08 46.16 -20.70
C HIS A 362 -39.99 46.85 -19.78
N GLU A 363 -38.86 47.49 -20.20
CA GLU A 363 -38.67 48.84 -20.83
C GLU A 363 -37.14 49.22 -21.06
N ARG A 364 -36.79 50.25 -21.88
CA ARG A 364 -35.44 50.71 -22.34
C ARG A 364 -35.17 52.21 -22.02
N LEU A 365 -33.89 52.68 -21.91
CA LEU A 365 -33.47 54.11 -22.04
C LEU A 365 -31.98 54.29 -22.50
N SER A 366 -31.60 55.48 -23.03
CA SER A 366 -30.40 55.77 -23.85
C SER A 366 -29.59 57.04 -23.47
N THR A 367 -28.25 57.01 -23.70
CA THR A 367 -27.23 58.04 -24.09
C THR A 367 -26.83 59.27 -23.23
N VAL A 368 -25.51 59.54 -23.09
CA VAL A 368 -24.73 60.76 -23.52
C VAL A 368 -23.19 60.51 -23.38
N THR A 369 -22.38 60.98 -24.34
CA THR A 369 -20.89 60.96 -24.43
C THR A 369 -20.29 62.37 -24.31
N VAL A 370 -19.10 62.53 -23.70
CA VAL A 370 -18.23 63.73 -23.81
C VAL A 370 -16.76 63.30 -23.96
N ASP A 371 -16.10 63.85 -24.98
CA ASP A 371 -14.68 63.67 -25.35
C ASP A 371 -13.72 64.44 -24.42
N THR A 372 -12.73 63.73 -23.87
CA THR A 372 -11.38 64.24 -23.59
C THR A 372 -10.39 63.08 -23.73
N SER A 373 -9.86 62.93 -24.95
CA SER A 373 -8.78 61.99 -25.28
C SER A 373 -7.48 62.40 -24.58
N ASP A 374 -6.73 61.42 -24.09
CA ASP A 374 -5.30 61.48 -23.68
C ASP A 374 -4.98 61.68 -22.17
N TYR A 375 -5.87 62.25 -21.35
CA TYR A 375 -5.71 62.22 -19.87
C TYR A 375 -6.17 60.92 -19.17
N PRO A 376 -7.27 60.25 -19.61
CA PRO A 376 -7.73 59.04 -18.94
C PRO A 376 -6.81 57.84 -19.17
N ASP A 377 -6.09 57.79 -20.29
CA ASP A 377 -5.15 56.69 -20.58
C ASP A 377 -3.90 56.74 -19.72
N VAL A 378 -3.36 57.93 -19.44
CA VAL A 378 -2.20 58.09 -18.54
C VAL A 378 -2.57 57.74 -17.10
N LEU A 379 -3.78 58.12 -16.66
CA LEU A 379 -4.28 57.75 -15.34
C LEU A 379 -4.61 56.25 -15.25
N ALA A 380 -5.19 55.66 -16.29
CA ALA A 380 -5.47 54.23 -16.36
C ALA A 380 -4.18 53.40 -16.38
N LEU A 381 -3.14 53.85 -17.09
CA LEU A 381 -1.80 53.25 -17.06
C LEU A 381 -1.17 53.37 -15.67
N ALA A 382 -1.20 54.55 -15.03
CA ALA A 382 -0.66 54.74 -13.68
C ALA A 382 -1.41 53.90 -12.62
N LEU A 383 -2.73 53.76 -12.76
CA LEU A 383 -3.54 52.89 -11.89
C LEU A 383 -3.22 51.42 -12.13
N LYS A 384 -3.06 51.00 -13.39
CA LYS A 384 -2.67 49.64 -13.75
C LYS A 384 -1.29 49.29 -13.20
N GLU A 385 -0.33 50.22 -13.31
CA GLU A 385 1.01 50.06 -12.75
C GLU A 385 0.97 50.00 -11.22
N LYS A 386 0.20 50.86 -10.54
CA LYS A 386 0.02 50.78 -9.08
C LYS A 386 -0.64 49.48 -8.62
N VAL A 387 -1.68 49.02 -9.33
CA VAL A 387 -2.34 47.74 -9.03
C VAL A 387 -1.37 46.58 -9.24
N SER A 388 -0.58 46.60 -10.31
CA SER A 388 0.44 45.59 -10.55
C SER A 388 1.53 45.60 -9.48
N ALA A 389 1.97 46.77 -9.02
CA ALA A 389 2.95 46.93 -7.94
C ALA A 389 2.39 46.47 -6.58
N LEU A 390 1.13 46.77 -6.28
CA LEU A 390 0.45 46.30 -5.06
C LEU A 390 0.25 44.78 -5.07
N LEU A 391 -0.03 44.18 -6.23
CA LEU A 391 -0.18 42.73 -6.36
C LEU A 391 1.17 42.03 -6.18
N LEU A 392 2.25 42.62 -6.69
CA LEU A 392 3.62 42.15 -6.47
C LEU A 392 4.02 42.26 -4.98
N LEU A 393 3.71 43.38 -4.33
CA LEU A 393 3.94 43.55 -2.89
C LEU A 393 3.12 42.57 -2.04
N SER A 394 1.86 42.31 -2.41
CA SER A 394 1.00 41.34 -1.72
C SER A 394 1.54 39.91 -1.85
N GLN A 395 2.02 39.51 -3.03
CA GLN A 395 2.67 38.21 -3.22
C GLN A 395 4.00 38.11 -2.45
N GLN A 396 4.74 39.21 -2.35
CA GLN A 396 5.97 39.29 -1.56
C GLN A 396 5.69 39.14 -0.06
N GLU A 397 4.64 39.79 0.45
CA GLU A 397 4.19 39.65 1.85
C GLU A 397 3.73 38.22 2.16
N GLU A 398 2.98 37.59 1.27
CA GLU A 398 2.55 36.20 1.40
C GLU A 398 3.75 35.25 1.44
N ARG A 399 4.74 35.42 0.55
CA ARG A 399 5.99 34.67 0.60
C ARG A 399 6.72 34.86 1.92
N HIS A 400 6.85 36.09 2.41
CA HIS A 400 7.52 36.35 3.68
C HIS A 400 6.77 35.75 4.88
N LEU A 401 5.44 35.64 4.82
CA LEU A 401 4.63 35.03 5.88
C LEU A 401 4.72 33.50 5.85
N LEU A 402 4.70 32.89 4.66
CA LEU A 402 4.95 31.47 4.47
C LEU A 402 6.36 31.09 4.90
N GLU A 403 7.37 31.85 4.50
CA GLU A 403 8.76 31.65 4.90
C GLU A 403 8.94 31.75 6.42
N ARG A 404 8.31 32.73 7.08
CA ARG A 404 8.28 32.81 8.55
C ARG A 404 7.62 31.60 9.19
N ASN A 405 6.49 31.12 8.65
CA ASN A 405 5.78 29.96 9.19
C ASN A 405 6.60 28.67 9.03
N VAL A 406 7.18 28.45 7.85
CA VAL A 406 8.06 27.29 7.58
C VAL A 406 9.29 27.35 8.48
N ASN A 407 9.96 28.50 8.57
CA ASN A 407 11.10 28.67 9.46
C ASN A 407 10.71 28.47 10.93
N GLY A 408 9.52 28.91 11.36
CA GLY A 408 9.01 28.67 12.72
C GLY A 408 8.67 27.21 13.03
N ILE A 409 8.25 26.43 12.03
CA ILE A 409 8.05 24.97 12.16
C ILE A 409 9.40 24.25 12.21
N LEU A 410 10.33 24.60 11.32
CA LEU A 410 11.67 24.03 11.28
C LEU A 410 12.44 24.32 12.57
N GLN A 411 12.35 25.55 13.09
CA GLN A 411 12.98 25.94 14.35
C GLN A 411 12.43 25.14 15.54
N ARG A 412 11.11 24.96 15.64
CA ARG A 412 10.51 24.08 16.67
C ARG A 412 10.99 22.64 16.54
N LYS A 413 11.08 22.11 15.32
CA LYS A 413 11.58 20.75 15.09
C LYS A 413 13.05 20.60 15.50
N ILE A 414 13.87 21.61 15.25
CA ILE A 414 15.27 21.65 15.71
C ILE A 414 15.33 21.67 17.23
N GLU A 415 14.53 22.51 17.90
CA GLU A 415 14.47 22.59 19.37
C GLU A 415 14.00 21.27 20.00
N ASP A 416 13.00 20.61 19.42
CA ASP A 416 12.51 19.31 19.89
C ASP A 416 13.55 18.20 19.68
N MET A 417 14.25 18.18 18.54
CA MET A 417 15.37 17.27 18.33
C MET A 417 16.51 17.51 19.33
N GLN A 418 16.82 18.78 19.64
CA GLN A 418 17.83 19.12 20.64
C GLN A 418 17.43 18.68 22.05
N LYS A 419 16.16 18.85 22.45
CA LYS A 419 15.62 18.34 23.72
C LYS A 419 15.68 16.82 23.79
N ASN A 420 15.28 16.14 22.73
CA ASN A 420 15.34 14.68 22.65
C ASN A 420 16.79 14.17 22.73
N LEU A 421 17.73 14.82 22.05
CA LEU A 421 19.14 14.50 22.15
C LEU A 421 19.68 14.73 23.58
N PHE A 422 19.32 15.83 24.22
CA PHE A 422 19.72 16.10 25.61
C PHE A 422 19.15 15.04 26.57
N GLN A 423 17.88 14.68 26.41
CA GLN A 423 17.24 13.64 27.20
C GLN A 423 17.90 12.28 27.00
N VAL A 424 18.07 11.81 25.76
CA VAL A 424 18.74 10.53 25.46
C VAL A 424 20.18 10.52 25.98
N THR A 425 20.88 11.66 25.89
CA THR A 425 22.24 11.78 26.43
C THR A 425 22.24 11.69 27.95
N ASN A 426 21.32 12.38 28.63
CA ASN A 426 21.21 12.34 30.09
C ASN A 426 20.81 10.94 30.59
N GLU A 427 19.85 10.29 29.94
CA GLU A 427 19.46 8.91 30.23
C GLU A 427 20.63 7.94 30.02
N LYS A 428 21.40 8.09 28.94
CA LYS A 428 22.59 7.27 28.69
C LYS A 428 23.67 7.50 29.74
N VAL A 429 23.92 8.75 30.15
CA VAL A 429 24.85 9.09 31.23
C VAL A 429 24.38 8.48 32.55
N GLN A 430 23.09 8.53 32.85
CA GLN A 430 22.52 7.92 34.05
C GLN A 430 22.71 6.40 34.07
N VAL A 431 22.42 5.72 32.96
CA VAL A 431 22.65 4.26 32.83
C VAL A 431 24.13 3.92 32.98
N LEU A 432 25.03 4.71 32.39
CA LEU A 432 26.47 4.53 32.55
C LEU A 432 26.93 4.75 34.00
N MET A 433 26.33 5.71 34.70
CA MET A 433 26.62 5.98 36.11
C MET A 433 26.12 4.84 37.02
N GLU A 434 24.94 4.31 36.75
CA GLU A 434 24.40 3.13 37.43
C GLU A 434 25.25 1.88 37.17
N LEU A 435 25.72 1.68 35.93
CA LEU A 435 26.63 0.61 35.57
C LEU A 435 27.98 0.74 36.29
N ALA A 436 28.53 1.96 36.37
CA ALA A 436 29.76 2.23 37.11
C ALA A 436 29.59 1.95 38.62
N ASN A 437 28.44 2.28 39.20
CA ASN A 437 28.13 1.99 40.59
C ASN A 437 27.98 0.48 40.84
N LEU A 438 27.29 -0.25 39.97
CA LEU A 438 27.17 -1.71 40.05
C LEU A 438 28.53 -2.39 39.89
N LYS A 439 29.40 -1.87 39.03
CA LYS A 439 30.78 -2.36 38.88
C LYS A 439 31.58 -2.15 40.17
N ARG A 440 31.49 -0.95 40.78
CA ARG A 440 32.15 -0.65 42.05
C ARG A 440 31.64 -1.55 43.18
N GLU A 441 30.34 -1.85 43.20
CA GLU A 441 29.73 -2.73 44.20
C GLU A 441 30.13 -4.20 44.00
N LEU A 442 30.29 -4.64 42.75
CA LEU A 442 30.87 -5.96 42.43
C LEU A 442 32.35 -6.05 42.84
N GLU A 443 33.14 -5.01 42.59
CA GLU A 443 34.55 -4.93 43.03
C GLU A 443 34.64 -4.97 44.56
N LEU A 444 33.75 -4.27 45.27
CA LEU A 444 33.67 -4.27 46.74
C LEU A 444 33.19 -5.62 47.30
N GLN A 445 32.28 -6.32 46.61
CA GLN A 445 31.90 -7.70 46.94
C GLN A 445 33.04 -8.69 46.67
N GLN A 446 33.84 -8.46 45.63
CA GLN A 446 35.01 -9.27 45.30
C GLN A 446 36.15 -9.08 46.30
N GLU A 447 36.39 -7.85 46.77
CA GLU A 447 37.30 -7.57 47.88
C GLU A 447 36.82 -8.21 49.19
N ASN A 448 35.52 -8.10 49.51
CA ASN A 448 34.94 -8.78 50.68
C ASN A 448 35.04 -10.32 50.60
N CYS A 449 35.00 -10.91 49.40
CA CYS A 449 35.20 -12.35 49.21
C CYS A 449 36.67 -12.77 49.33
N ASN A 450 37.63 -11.92 48.96
CA ASN A 450 39.07 -12.18 49.10
C ASN A 450 39.55 -12.15 50.56
N CYS A 451 38.78 -11.55 51.48
CA CYS A 451 39.04 -11.60 52.93
C CYS A 451 38.71 -12.97 53.56
N GLY A 452 37.99 -13.86 52.86
CA GLY A 452 37.53 -15.16 53.38
C GLY A 452 38.40 -16.37 53.03
N TRP A 453 39.39 -16.22 52.13
CA TRP A 453 40.14 -17.37 51.57
C TRP A 453 41.54 -17.50 52.18
N LYS A 454 41.60 -17.85 53.47
CA LYS A 454 42.80 -18.43 54.09
C LYS A 454 42.46 -19.68 54.89
N ARG A 455 42.08 -20.78 54.21
CA ARG A 455 42.35 -22.15 54.71
C ARG A 455 42.15 -23.23 53.64
N GLY A 456 43.26 -23.81 53.19
CA GLY A 456 43.44 -25.27 53.03
C GLY A 456 42.68 -26.02 51.92
N ASN A 457 43.25 -25.98 50.72
CA ASN A 457 43.59 -27.09 49.81
C ASN A 457 42.69 -28.33 49.57
N ASN A 458 42.67 -28.68 48.27
CA ASN A 458 42.54 -29.99 47.63
C ASN A 458 41.15 -30.49 47.18
N VAL A 459 40.49 -29.76 46.26
CA VAL A 459 39.71 -30.34 45.12
C VAL A 459 39.65 -29.29 43.98
N ALA A 460 40.77 -28.99 43.33
CA ALA A 460 40.83 -27.96 42.29
C ALA A 460 41.37 -28.53 40.97
N SER A 461 40.51 -29.25 40.23
CA SER A 461 40.76 -29.50 38.80
C SER A 461 39.48 -29.73 37.99
N ASN A 462 38.40 -30.25 38.59
CA ASN A 462 37.19 -30.64 37.83
C ASN A 462 35.99 -29.70 37.96
N LEU A 463 36.07 -28.60 38.72
CA LEU A 463 34.98 -27.61 38.86
C LEU A 463 35.14 -26.35 38.01
N ILE A 464 36.24 -26.22 37.26
CA ILE A 464 36.55 -25.00 36.49
C ILE A 464 35.81 -24.98 35.14
N LYS A 465 35.25 -26.10 34.67
CA LYS A 465 34.54 -26.17 33.38
C LYS A 465 33.03 -25.90 33.47
N ASP A 466 32.40 -26.15 34.63
CA ASP A 466 30.95 -26.04 34.77
C ASP A 466 30.46 -24.70 35.34
N ILE A 467 31.34 -23.87 35.92
CA ILE A 467 30.94 -22.57 36.49
C ILE A 467 31.01 -21.43 35.45
N TYR A 468 31.76 -21.59 34.35
CA TYR A 468 31.91 -20.54 33.34
C TYR A 468 30.75 -20.40 32.34
N SER A 469 29.80 -21.34 32.29
CA SER A 469 28.71 -21.32 31.31
C SER A 469 27.39 -20.71 31.84
N GLN A 470 27.29 -20.33 33.12
CA GLN A 470 25.97 -20.02 33.73
C GLN A 470 25.85 -18.67 34.45
N ARG A 471 26.68 -17.68 34.15
CA ARG A 471 26.51 -16.35 34.73
C ARG A 471 26.94 -15.28 33.74
N ASP A 472 25.94 -14.64 33.09
CA ASP A 472 25.90 -13.19 32.78
C ASP A 472 24.91 -12.80 31.66
N GLY A 473 24.32 -13.74 30.92
CA GLY A 473 23.38 -13.40 29.83
C GLY A 473 21.91 -13.18 30.24
N SER A 474 21.42 -13.84 31.30
CA SER A 474 19.97 -13.90 31.61
C SER A 474 19.47 -12.70 32.41
N LYS A 475 20.23 -12.23 33.40
CA LYS A 475 19.80 -11.11 34.26
C LYS A 475 19.72 -9.80 33.48
N LEU A 476 20.70 -9.52 32.63
CA LEU A 476 20.71 -8.32 31.80
C LEU A 476 19.52 -8.35 30.82
N LYS A 477 19.25 -9.50 30.19
CA LYS A 477 18.10 -9.71 29.30
C LYS A 477 16.76 -9.52 30.01
N ASP A 478 16.66 -9.93 31.27
CA ASP A 478 15.47 -9.71 32.09
C ASP A 478 15.32 -8.25 32.54
N PHE A 479 16.43 -7.53 32.76
CA PHE A 479 16.44 -6.08 33.00
C PHE A 479 16.03 -5.29 31.75
N TRP A 480 16.56 -5.62 30.57
CA TRP A 480 16.15 -5.00 29.30
C TRP A 480 14.67 -5.28 29.01
N LYS A 481 14.19 -6.51 29.24
CA LYS A 481 12.75 -6.82 29.14
C LYS A 481 11.91 -6.03 30.13
N LYS A 482 12.39 -5.82 31.36
CA LYS A 482 11.70 -5.04 32.39
C LYS A 482 11.68 -3.54 32.08
N ALA A 483 12.76 -3.00 31.50
CA ALA A 483 12.86 -1.61 31.05
C ALA A 483 12.00 -1.35 29.80
N TYR A 484 12.07 -2.23 28.79
CA TYR A 484 11.19 -2.17 27.61
C TYR A 484 9.71 -2.24 28.03
N LYS A 485 9.36 -3.12 28.98
CA LYS A 485 7.98 -3.26 29.45
C LYS A 485 7.46 -2.04 30.24
N LYS A 486 8.35 -1.24 30.86
CA LYS A 486 8.00 0.03 31.52
C LYS A 486 7.79 1.18 30.53
N HIS A 487 8.47 1.16 29.38
CA HIS A 487 8.31 2.18 28.35
C HIS A 487 6.94 2.07 27.63
N TRP A 488 6.40 0.86 27.50
CA TRP A 488 5.14 0.59 26.80
C TRP A 488 3.90 0.55 27.71
N ILE A 489 4.07 0.41 29.02
CA ILE A 489 2.96 0.47 30.00
C ILE A 489 3.13 1.78 30.75
N GLY A 490 2.43 2.82 30.28
CA GLY A 490 2.50 4.17 30.82
C GLY A 490 2.38 4.20 32.35
N GLU A 491 3.33 4.83 33.00
CA GLU A 491 3.33 5.14 34.42
C GLU A 491 2.49 6.40 34.63
N ASN A 492 1.19 6.21 34.84
CA ASN A 492 0.30 7.24 35.40
C ASN A 492 -0.78 6.55 36.23
N PHE A 493 -0.53 6.40 37.54
CA PHE A 493 -1.49 6.65 38.61
C PHE A 493 -0.75 6.59 39.96
N VAL A 494 -0.35 7.76 40.44
CA VAL A 494 -0.10 7.97 41.87
C VAL A 494 -1.48 8.07 42.53
N GLY A 495 -1.74 7.15 43.44
CA GLY A 495 -2.86 7.19 44.38
C GLY A 495 -2.45 6.43 45.63
N ASN A 496 -2.17 7.18 46.70
CA ASN A 496 -1.73 6.72 48.01
C ASN A 496 -2.57 5.55 48.56
N GLU A 497 -1.93 4.56 49.19
CA GLU A 497 -2.14 4.28 50.62
C GLU A 497 -1.16 3.24 51.17
N THR A 498 -0.94 3.37 52.46
CA THR A 498 0.09 2.79 53.32
C THR A 498 -0.03 1.29 53.57
N ALA A 499 1.14 0.66 53.76
CA ALA A 499 1.42 -0.51 54.61
C ALA A 499 0.63 -1.81 54.35
N VAL A 500 1.37 -2.89 54.07
CA VAL A 500 1.58 -4.02 54.99
C VAL A 500 2.31 -5.14 54.24
N HIS A 501 3.30 -5.69 54.93
CA HIS A 501 4.19 -6.77 54.53
C HIS A 501 3.40 -8.09 54.39
N VAL A 502 3.04 -8.50 53.16
CA VAL A 502 2.49 -9.85 52.88
C VAL A 502 3.21 -10.52 51.71
N SER A 503 3.41 -11.81 51.89
CA SER A 503 4.39 -12.71 51.27
C SER A 503 4.53 -12.66 49.74
N SER A 504 5.76 -12.89 49.29
CA SER A 504 6.20 -12.83 47.88
C SER A 504 5.79 -14.05 47.02
N ASN A 505 4.97 -14.96 47.54
CA ASN A 505 4.63 -16.21 46.84
C ASN A 505 3.24 -16.24 46.19
N GLU A 506 2.28 -15.41 46.60
CA GLU A 506 0.95 -15.37 45.97
C GLU A 506 0.91 -14.51 44.69
N ARG A 507 1.79 -13.51 44.57
CA ARG A 507 1.89 -12.67 43.36
C ARG A 507 2.36 -13.42 42.10
N ARG A 508 3.10 -14.53 42.24
CA ARG A 508 3.57 -15.30 41.07
C ARG A 508 2.45 -16.12 40.41
N ALA A 509 1.39 -16.48 41.15
CA ALA A 509 0.27 -17.26 40.62
C ALA A 509 -0.79 -16.37 39.94
N SER A 510 -1.00 -15.13 40.41
CA SER A 510 -1.93 -14.18 39.79
C SER A 510 -1.37 -13.52 38.53
N ILE A 511 -0.06 -13.26 38.45
CA ILE A 511 0.60 -12.68 37.27
C ILE A 511 0.53 -13.60 36.04
N LYS A 512 0.51 -14.92 36.22
CA LYS A 512 0.34 -15.88 35.10
C LYS A 512 -1.09 -15.96 34.57
N LYS A 513 -2.11 -15.63 35.38
CA LYS A 513 -3.51 -15.64 34.95
C LYS A 513 -3.93 -14.34 34.25
N ASN A 514 -3.24 -13.23 34.51
CA ASN A 514 -3.55 -11.93 33.92
C ASN A 514 -2.77 -11.61 32.63
N LEU A 515 -1.72 -12.37 32.30
CA LEU A 515 -0.90 -12.14 31.10
C LEU A 515 -1.70 -12.23 29.77
N PRO A 516 -2.66 -13.16 29.59
CA PRO A 516 -3.52 -13.18 28.39
C PRO A 516 -4.53 -12.03 28.37
N ILE A 517 -5.03 -11.62 29.54
CA ILE A 517 -6.01 -10.53 29.69
C ILE A 517 -5.35 -9.18 29.43
N ASP A 518 -4.10 -9.00 29.86
CA ASP A 518 -3.32 -7.79 29.64
C ASP A 518 -2.83 -7.67 28.19
N LEU A 519 -2.50 -8.79 27.52
CA LEU A 519 -2.21 -8.80 26.08
C LEU A 519 -3.46 -8.56 25.24
N ALA A 520 -4.60 -9.14 25.60
CA ALA A 520 -5.88 -8.85 24.96
C ALA A 520 -6.32 -7.41 25.19
N ARG A 521 -6.05 -6.84 26.39
CA ARG A 521 -6.33 -5.42 26.68
C ARG A 521 -5.41 -4.48 25.91
N CYS A 522 -4.13 -4.81 25.74
CA CYS A 522 -3.23 -4.04 24.89
C CYS A 522 -3.56 -4.20 23.40
N SER A 523 -3.97 -5.39 22.95
CA SER A 523 -4.44 -5.61 21.58
C SER A 523 -5.72 -4.81 21.30
N LEU A 524 -6.68 -4.84 22.23
CA LEU A 524 -7.89 -4.02 22.16
C LEU A 524 -7.58 -2.53 22.28
N LYS A 525 -6.54 -2.14 23.02
CA LYS A 525 -6.08 -0.74 23.09
C LYS A 525 -5.52 -0.30 21.73
N ILE A 526 -4.67 -1.11 21.11
CA ILE A 526 -4.10 -0.83 19.78
C ILE A 526 -5.19 -0.82 18.70
N GLU A 527 -6.15 -1.75 18.78
CA GLU A 527 -7.30 -1.81 17.87
C GLU A 527 -8.23 -0.62 18.10
N ASN A 528 -8.47 -0.20 19.35
CA ASN A 528 -9.26 0.99 19.66
C ASN A 528 -8.55 2.29 19.26
N ASP A 529 -7.24 2.40 19.48
CA ASP A 529 -6.44 3.56 19.06
C ASP A 529 -6.34 3.63 17.53
N SER A 530 -6.27 2.47 16.85
CA SER A 530 -6.36 2.38 15.38
C SER A 530 -7.76 2.75 14.87
N HIS A 531 -8.83 2.32 15.55
CA HIS A 531 -10.18 2.76 15.24
C HIS A 531 -10.35 4.27 15.45
N ASP A 532 -9.82 4.84 16.53
CA ASP A 532 -9.85 6.28 16.79
C ASP A 532 -9.08 7.06 15.70
N GLU A 533 -7.94 6.54 15.23
CA GLU A 533 -7.19 7.13 14.10
C GLU A 533 -7.99 7.07 12.78
N THR A 534 -8.69 5.96 12.50
CA THR A 534 -9.58 5.86 11.32
C THR A 534 -10.81 6.76 11.42
N ILE A 535 -11.32 7.00 12.63
CA ILE A 535 -12.44 7.92 12.85
C ILE A 535 -11.97 9.36 12.62
N LEU A 536 -10.80 9.74 13.14
CA LEU A 536 -10.24 11.08 12.94
C LEU A 536 -9.90 11.36 11.46
N SER A 537 -9.37 10.36 10.73
CA SER A 537 -9.13 10.49 9.29
C SER A 537 -10.44 10.62 8.50
N MET A 538 -11.48 9.87 8.90
CA MET A 538 -12.83 9.98 8.34
C MET A 538 -13.47 11.35 8.61
N GLU A 539 -13.31 11.91 9.81
CA GLU A 539 -13.79 13.26 10.13
C GLU A 539 -13.11 14.33 9.27
N HIS A 540 -11.80 14.21 9.06
CA HIS A 540 -11.05 15.11 8.17
C HIS A 540 -11.48 14.98 6.70
N LEU A 541 -11.72 13.76 6.24
CA LEU A 541 -12.24 13.49 4.90
C LEU A 541 -13.65 14.06 4.72
N ASN A 542 -14.55 13.80 5.67
CA ASN A 542 -15.92 14.30 5.65
C ASN A 542 -15.96 15.83 5.74
N PHE A 543 -15.05 16.45 6.49
CA PHE A 543 -14.86 17.90 6.50
C PHE A 543 -14.45 18.43 5.12
N SER A 544 -13.49 17.79 4.46
CA SER A 544 -13.00 18.16 3.14
C SER A 544 -14.08 17.99 2.05
N ILE A 545 -14.83 16.89 2.09
CA ILE A 545 -15.98 16.63 1.21
C ILE A 545 -17.08 17.66 1.42
N ASN A 546 -17.44 17.98 2.67
CA ASN A 546 -18.45 19.01 2.96
C ASN A 546 -17.99 20.42 2.58
N LYS A 547 -16.70 20.73 2.74
CA LYS A 547 -16.09 21.97 2.25
C LYS A 547 -16.22 22.08 0.73
N LEU A 548 -15.86 21.05 -0.02
CA LEU A 548 -16.02 21.04 -1.48
C LEU A 548 -17.48 21.14 -1.91
N ARG A 549 -18.37 20.37 -1.28
CA ARG A 549 -19.82 20.44 -1.52
C ARG A 549 -20.37 21.85 -1.29
N THR A 550 -20.00 22.50 -0.19
CA THR A 550 -20.44 23.87 0.10
C THR A 550 -19.84 24.89 -0.86
N SER A 551 -18.60 24.69 -1.31
CA SER A 551 -17.95 25.52 -2.34
C SER A 551 -18.64 25.37 -3.71
N ILE A 552 -19.00 24.16 -4.14
CA ILE A 552 -19.76 23.90 -5.38
C ILE A 552 -21.16 24.54 -5.29
N LEU A 553 -21.82 24.43 -4.13
CA LEU A 553 -23.12 25.07 -3.90
C LEU A 553 -23.04 26.60 -3.90
N LYS A 554 -21.95 27.19 -3.38
CA LYS A 554 -21.71 28.65 -3.46
C LYS A 554 -21.48 29.08 -4.91
N ALA A 555 -20.60 28.38 -5.63
CA ALA A 555 -20.38 28.60 -7.07
C ALA A 555 -21.65 28.41 -7.92
N ARG A 556 -22.64 27.66 -7.42
CA ARG A 556 -23.97 27.54 -8.03
C ARG A 556 -24.90 28.72 -7.73
N ASN A 557 -24.90 29.18 -6.49
CA ASN A 557 -25.83 30.20 -6.00
C ASN A 557 -25.40 31.63 -6.37
N ASP A 558 -24.11 31.85 -6.65
CA ASP A 558 -23.56 33.15 -7.05
C ASP A 558 -23.81 33.46 -8.55
N VAL A 559 -24.37 32.51 -9.31
CA VAL A 559 -24.76 32.71 -10.71
C VAL A 559 -25.96 33.66 -10.80
N THR A 560 -25.69 34.96 -10.98
CA THR A 560 -26.67 35.89 -11.52
C THR A 560 -26.72 35.72 -13.05
N PRO A 561 -27.91 35.66 -13.69
CA PRO A 561 -28.06 35.25 -15.08
C PRO A 561 -27.47 36.24 -16.11
N ASN A 562 -26.90 37.36 -15.66
CA ASN A 562 -26.23 38.35 -16.51
C ASN A 562 -24.82 38.61 -15.97
N CYS A 563 -23.81 38.14 -16.73
CA CYS A 563 -22.37 38.30 -16.51
C CYS A 563 -21.70 37.19 -15.68
N TRP A 564 -21.25 36.14 -16.38
CA TRP A 564 -20.28 35.17 -15.88
C TRP A 564 -18.89 35.81 -15.87
N VAL A 565 -18.27 35.92 -14.70
CA VAL A 565 -16.94 36.53 -14.54
C VAL A 565 -15.87 35.45 -14.65
N GLU A 566 -14.74 35.71 -15.32
CA GLU A 566 -13.59 34.79 -15.44
C GLU A 566 -13.10 34.26 -14.07
N SER A 567 -13.37 34.99 -12.98
CA SER A 567 -13.11 34.55 -11.61
C SER A 567 -13.92 33.33 -11.20
N GLU A 568 -15.16 33.18 -11.63
CA GLU A 568 -16.06 32.06 -11.26
C GLU A 568 -15.72 30.76 -12.02
N ALA A 569 -15.25 30.89 -13.26
CA ALA A 569 -14.70 29.76 -14.01
C ALA A 569 -13.42 29.22 -13.34
N LYS A 570 -12.58 30.15 -12.84
CA LYS A 570 -11.33 29.82 -12.16
C LYS A 570 -11.56 29.18 -10.79
N THR A 571 -12.53 29.68 -10.01
CA THR A 571 -12.89 29.05 -8.73
C THR A 571 -13.45 27.64 -8.93
N LEU A 572 -14.19 27.37 -10.00
CA LEU A 572 -14.66 26.01 -10.31
C LEU A 572 -13.52 25.06 -10.74
N GLU A 573 -12.52 25.58 -11.46
CA GLU A 573 -11.32 24.83 -11.86
C GLU A 573 -10.42 24.51 -10.66
N ASP A 574 -10.28 25.45 -9.71
CA ASP A 574 -9.57 25.24 -8.45
C ASP A 574 -10.28 24.20 -7.56
N ILE A 575 -11.63 24.21 -7.54
CA ILE A 575 -12.45 23.20 -6.84
C ILE A 575 -12.28 21.81 -7.46
N LEU A 576 -12.22 21.70 -8.79
CA LEU A 576 -11.96 20.43 -9.49
C LEU A 576 -10.57 19.90 -9.17
N LEU A 577 -9.56 20.77 -9.13
CA LEU A 577 -8.19 20.40 -8.77
C LEU A 577 -8.11 19.89 -7.32
N GLU A 578 -8.76 20.56 -6.37
CA GLU A 578 -8.83 20.11 -4.96
C GLU A 578 -9.57 18.76 -4.83
N ALA A 579 -10.63 18.52 -5.62
CA ALA A 579 -11.34 17.24 -5.66
C ALA A 579 -10.51 16.09 -6.26
N HIS A 580 -9.74 16.36 -7.33
CA HIS A 580 -8.81 15.38 -7.90
C HIS A 580 -7.67 15.03 -6.95
N ASN A 581 -7.10 16.02 -6.26
CA ASN A 581 -6.07 15.77 -5.26
C ASN A 581 -6.59 14.91 -4.10
N LEU A 582 -7.83 15.12 -3.65
CA LEU A 582 -8.46 14.25 -2.64
C LEU A 582 -8.69 12.83 -3.17
N LYS A 583 -9.04 12.67 -4.45
CA LYS A 583 -9.15 11.36 -5.10
C LYS A 583 -7.81 10.63 -5.12
N GLU A 584 -6.73 11.31 -5.48
CA GLU A 584 -5.37 10.75 -5.48
C GLU A 584 -4.93 10.34 -4.07
N VAL A 585 -5.20 11.16 -3.06
CA VAL A 585 -4.88 10.85 -1.65
C VAL A 585 -5.66 9.64 -1.14
N LEU A 586 -6.94 9.50 -1.52
CA LEU A 586 -7.74 8.31 -1.19
C LEU A 586 -7.23 7.05 -1.88
N ILE A 587 -6.83 7.15 -3.15
CA ILE A 587 -6.21 6.02 -3.89
C ILE A 587 -4.90 5.59 -3.23
N CYS A 588 -4.09 6.54 -2.77
CA CYS A 588 -2.84 6.25 -2.05
C CYS A 588 -3.05 5.63 -0.66
N SER A 589 -4.25 5.73 -0.11
CA SER A 589 -4.61 5.21 1.22
C SER A 589 -5.24 3.80 1.16
N LEU A 590 -5.56 3.29 -0.04
CA LEU A 590 -6.09 1.95 -0.26
C LEU A 590 -4.94 0.93 -0.47
N PRO A 591 -5.09 -0.34 -0.06
CA PRO A 591 -4.10 -1.38 -0.31
C PRO A 591 -3.77 -1.53 -1.80
N LEU A 592 -2.49 -1.70 -2.12
CA LEU A 592 -1.95 -1.79 -3.49
C LEU A 592 -2.54 -2.92 -4.36
N SER A 593 -3.34 -3.82 -3.80
CA SER A 593 -4.14 -4.82 -4.55
C SER A 593 -5.31 -4.21 -5.35
N TRP A 594 -5.52 -2.90 -5.26
CA TRP A 594 -6.62 -2.18 -5.91
C TRP A 594 -6.19 -1.32 -7.12
N SER A 595 -4.89 -1.19 -7.39
CA SER A 595 -4.35 -0.42 -8.54
C SER A 595 -4.02 -1.32 -9.74
N ALA A 596 -4.96 -2.19 -10.13
CA ALA A 596 -4.83 -3.01 -11.33
C ALA A 596 -5.50 -2.36 -12.55
N GLU A 597 -5.14 -1.11 -12.87
CA GLU A 597 -5.28 -0.55 -14.22
C GLU A 597 -4.51 0.77 -14.31
N LEU A 598 -3.28 0.71 -14.83
CA LEU A 598 -2.40 1.79 -15.35
C LEU A 598 -0.93 1.63 -14.90
N CYS A 599 -0.27 0.58 -15.37
CA CYS A 599 1.13 0.63 -15.82
C CYS A 599 1.54 -0.75 -16.35
N ASP A 600 1.29 -1.01 -17.63
CA ASP A 600 1.79 -2.21 -18.28
C ASP A 600 2.60 -1.82 -19.52
N SER A 601 3.89 -1.56 -19.33
CA SER A 601 4.90 -1.73 -20.38
C SER A 601 6.32 -1.67 -19.81
N SER A 602 6.77 -2.78 -19.21
CA SER A 602 8.18 -3.18 -19.27
C SER A 602 8.29 -4.70 -19.41
N LYS A 603 8.04 -5.20 -20.62
CA LYS A 603 8.43 -6.56 -21.00
C LYS A 603 9.94 -6.61 -21.24
N SER A 604 10.65 -7.27 -20.33
CA SER A 604 11.89 -8.00 -20.65
C SER A 604 11.49 -9.39 -21.15
N GLU A 605 12.09 -9.80 -22.27
CA GLU A 605 11.91 -11.08 -22.94
C GLU A 605 12.43 -12.26 -22.08
N ASN A 606 11.59 -13.28 -21.85
CA ASN A 606 11.84 -14.67 -22.26
C ASN A 606 10.69 -15.60 -21.84
N PRO A 607 10.29 -16.57 -22.68
CA PRO A 607 9.28 -17.56 -22.35
C PRO A 607 9.93 -18.87 -21.87
N ASP A 608 9.56 -19.36 -20.68
CA ASP A 608 9.21 -20.77 -20.53
C ASP A 608 8.67 -21.09 -19.12
N LYS A 609 7.53 -21.78 -19.12
CA LYS A 609 6.86 -22.49 -18.02
C LYS A 609 6.23 -21.65 -16.90
N LEU A 610 4.93 -21.38 -17.05
CA LEU A 610 3.98 -21.34 -15.93
C LEU A 610 2.74 -22.15 -16.29
N SER A 611 2.62 -23.32 -15.67
CA SER A 611 1.35 -24.01 -15.46
C SER A 611 1.12 -24.00 -13.97
N ASP A 612 -0.09 -23.57 -13.61
CA ASP A 612 -0.81 -23.86 -12.38
C ASP A 612 -0.40 -23.16 -11.08
N VAL A 613 -1.28 -22.23 -10.66
CA VAL A 613 -2.01 -22.21 -9.37
C VAL A 613 -2.23 -20.75 -8.98
N CYS A 614 -3.44 -20.24 -9.23
CA CYS A 614 -3.98 -19.04 -8.58
C CYS A 614 -5.51 -19.12 -8.52
N GLU A 615 -6.02 -19.95 -7.61
CA GLU A 615 -7.39 -19.88 -7.11
C GLU A 615 -7.34 -20.02 -5.59
N ALA A 616 -7.24 -18.90 -4.87
CA ALA A 616 -7.78 -18.68 -3.52
C ALA A 616 -7.21 -17.39 -2.90
N SER A 617 -7.83 -16.25 -3.16
CA SER A 617 -7.90 -15.13 -2.19
C SER A 617 -8.92 -14.07 -2.61
N GLN A 618 -10.15 -14.48 -2.93
CA GLN A 618 -11.29 -13.56 -2.86
C GLN A 618 -11.92 -13.74 -1.48
N ASN A 619 -11.53 -12.90 -0.52
CA ASN A 619 -12.30 -12.48 0.66
C ASN A 619 -11.37 -11.79 1.66
N GLU A 620 -10.72 -10.70 1.25
CA GLU A 620 -10.33 -9.66 2.19
C GLU A 620 -11.55 -8.75 2.38
N LYS A 621 -11.97 -8.57 3.63
CA LYS A 621 -13.04 -7.65 4.01
C LYS A 621 -12.77 -6.27 3.39
N LEU A 622 -13.66 -5.84 2.50
CA LEU A 622 -13.72 -4.45 2.05
C LEU A 622 -13.76 -3.53 3.26
N ASP A 623 -12.93 -2.47 3.27
CA ASP A 623 -13.18 -1.32 4.13
C ASP A 623 -14.33 -0.50 3.51
N PRO A 624 -15.54 -0.55 4.09
CA PRO A 624 -16.69 0.18 3.54
C PRO A 624 -16.49 1.70 3.62
N VAL A 625 -15.57 2.18 4.48
CA VAL A 625 -15.34 3.60 4.73
C VAL A 625 -14.53 4.24 3.61
N SER A 626 -13.41 3.63 3.21
CA SER A 626 -12.63 4.09 2.06
C SER A 626 -13.40 3.99 0.74
N THR A 627 -14.24 2.95 0.60
CA THR A 627 -15.12 2.78 -0.58
C THR A 627 -16.16 3.90 -0.66
N ALA A 628 -16.86 4.19 0.45
CA ALA A 628 -17.83 5.28 0.48
C ALA A 628 -17.17 6.66 0.30
N GLY A 629 -15.97 6.86 0.85
CA GLY A 629 -15.16 8.08 0.67
C GLY A 629 -14.82 8.34 -0.79
N PHE A 630 -14.42 7.29 -1.52
CA PHE A 630 -14.12 7.35 -2.95
C PHE A 630 -15.36 7.66 -3.79
N GLU A 631 -16.48 6.96 -3.55
CA GLU A 631 -17.77 7.22 -4.23
C GLU A 631 -18.26 8.67 -4.02
N MET A 632 -18.13 9.20 -2.79
CA MET A 632 -18.52 10.59 -2.50
C MET A 632 -17.66 11.63 -3.25
N VAL A 633 -16.35 11.38 -3.40
CA VAL A 633 -15.46 12.27 -4.16
C VAL A 633 -15.73 12.17 -5.66
N GLU A 634 -15.99 10.97 -6.20
CA GLU A 634 -16.38 10.81 -7.60
C GLU A 634 -17.69 11.52 -7.93
N LEU A 635 -18.71 11.43 -7.06
CA LEU A 635 -19.96 12.16 -7.22
C LEU A 635 -19.76 13.69 -7.18
N LEU A 636 -18.82 14.19 -6.39
CA LEU A 636 -18.48 15.62 -6.34
C LEU A 636 -17.76 16.09 -7.62
N ILE A 637 -16.85 15.29 -8.15
CA ILE A 637 -16.19 15.56 -9.44
C ILE A 637 -17.24 15.60 -10.56
N LEU A 638 -18.10 14.59 -10.62
CA LEU A 638 -19.18 14.51 -11.60
C LEU A 638 -20.17 15.69 -11.49
N ALA A 639 -20.50 16.11 -10.26
CA ALA A 639 -21.34 17.29 -10.04
C ALA A 639 -20.66 18.59 -10.48
N ALA A 640 -19.35 18.75 -10.24
CA ALA A 640 -18.58 19.91 -10.67
C ALA A 640 -18.40 19.96 -12.20
N GLU A 641 -18.19 18.81 -12.85
CA GLU A 641 -18.13 18.67 -14.32
C GLU A 641 -19.48 18.96 -14.98
N LEU A 642 -20.58 18.42 -14.46
CA LEU A 642 -21.93 18.74 -14.93
C LEU A 642 -22.23 20.23 -14.77
N GLN A 643 -21.77 20.85 -13.69
CA GLN A 643 -21.93 22.28 -13.50
C GLN A 643 -21.09 23.10 -14.48
N LYS A 644 -19.88 22.64 -14.82
CA LYS A 644 -19.05 23.21 -15.89
C LYS A 644 -19.72 23.08 -17.26
N GLU A 645 -20.37 21.96 -17.54
CA GLU A 645 -21.06 21.69 -18.81
C GLU A 645 -22.37 22.48 -18.97
N ILE A 646 -23.20 22.55 -17.92
CA ILE A 646 -24.42 23.37 -17.89
C ILE A 646 -24.08 24.85 -18.12
N ASN A 647 -23.02 25.35 -17.50
CA ASN A 647 -22.56 26.72 -17.67
C ASN A 647 -21.87 26.97 -19.03
N GLY A 648 -21.28 25.93 -19.62
CA GLY A 648 -20.76 25.94 -21.00
C GLY A 648 -21.88 26.00 -22.05
N MET A 649 -23.01 25.33 -21.82
CA MET A 649 -24.20 25.40 -22.69
C MET A 649 -24.86 26.79 -22.70
N VAL A 650 -24.88 27.50 -21.57
CA VAL A 650 -25.38 28.89 -21.49
C VAL A 650 -24.55 29.84 -22.37
N ARG A 651 -23.25 29.55 -22.56
CA ARG A 651 -22.33 30.32 -23.42
C ARG A 651 -22.60 30.15 -24.92
N ASN A 652 -23.23 29.05 -25.33
CA ASN A 652 -23.48 28.72 -26.75
C ASN A 652 -24.87 29.14 -27.26
N HIS A 653 -25.74 29.69 -26.40
CA HIS A 653 -27.07 30.19 -26.76
C HIS A 653 -27.18 31.72 -26.87
N VAL A 654 -26.10 32.40 -27.30
CA VAL A 654 -26.19 33.78 -27.80
C VAL A 654 -26.25 33.74 -29.34
N PRO A 655 -27.37 34.14 -29.99
CA PRO A 655 -27.49 34.06 -31.44
C PRO A 655 -26.56 35.08 -32.12
N LYS A 656 -25.69 34.58 -33.00
CA LYS A 656 -24.92 35.41 -33.94
C LYS A 656 -25.87 36.00 -34.99
N SER A 657 -26.21 37.27 -34.86
CA SER A 657 -26.73 38.13 -35.93
C SER A 657 -25.83 39.38 -35.98
N GLY A 658 -25.21 39.80 -37.08
CA GLY A 658 -25.27 39.32 -38.46
C GLY A 658 -24.09 39.85 -39.28
N LEU A 659 -23.93 39.23 -40.44
CA LEU A 659 -23.05 39.54 -41.55
C LEU A 659 -23.50 40.81 -42.31
N VAL A 660 -22.50 41.51 -42.87
CA VAL A 660 -22.54 42.27 -44.14
C VAL A 660 -23.47 43.49 -44.19
N CYS A 661 -22.88 44.68 -44.04
CA CYS A 661 -22.73 45.66 -45.12
C CYS A 661 -21.62 46.67 -44.74
#